data_AF-A0A7V5UTD5-F1
#
_entry.id   AF-A0A7V5UTD5-F1
#
_cell.length_a   1.000
_cell.length_b   1.000
_cell.length_c   1.000
_cell.angle_alpha   90.00
_cell.angle_beta   90.00
_cell.angle_gamma   90.00
#
_symmetry.space_group_name_H-M   'P 1'
#
loop_
_entity.id
_entity.type
_entity.pdbx_description
1 polymer ?
#
loop_
_entity_poly.entity_id
_entity_poly.type
_entity_poly.pdbx_seq_one_letter_code
_entity_poly.pdbx_strand_id
1 'polypeptide(L)'
;IFFNGQNGNYKLSQEEIEWLKTGSIREDEPLRYINHFYDPVHKTGWSGKHFGSLSQEEGYKIGSEGAPKPPIASIDWAVNQEYQAAYGRQYGNQTWQKAIKSYIDGDKKSAFLALGHILHLVQDLSVPDHTRDDTHAGIYGDPGSPYEDYAKRYTNFNKLTIANDLLNQNQKLINFQDLSEAFNYLANYSNNNFFSEDTISDEEFERPQIDLLENKKISINGMQILFLYDKNQDIYLAFLNDKNQYSTKDDSLVLPSYRVHLFPQAVLVSASVIDLFFKEVEKYKDQPDLLDPIISDSNQSLLQTLKSSPKIITLKTADWVDNVLVSGQVLVFNAVNFVVNETQKLFTSVIDILSKNLKNQAAILINQSITSEMQSNNGGLSIDTGEKENNRGKEENIIKQELPTSNPQKNNQLSSPSPKNSNPRSNSQDSSSTLSIFENPQPPYPGFGGGTVVLKTNIEDQINENGNNSSSSSSPSSSSTSTSPDSLSSISPPPPDTTPPDISLTILECQNSLAENGCLLNSTTSLHILWNSSSDDLEYFEFTFNDLVSTTTSTSTEILPPDNSKNTISLRAKDKNGNWSPPLTQVVEISLMPVVINEVAWAGTGPNNSSDEWIELYNRTDYDISLNNWVLYSQTDNTPYINLSGKILSKGYYLLERTSDNTVSDIPADKIYTGSLNNDGEILVLSYASSTIDETTLCGLGPVRWCPGYDYKYRTMERVDPNVSGTDPLNWGANVYPTIIINGKDADGNPILGTPKARNSVNYLILKGAPGIYEDVFLTKSNSPYVVNNQIQTFYGTSTLKIEPGVVIKFSNDAGFYFVDNSKIISQGTKQEPIVFTGFNDDEYGGDLDGVSNSTSSSGLWYGVKIKSSNSEVSVFDNTIFRYGGKWYNPSIWQRANLSIENARAEITNCVFEDSINYGLRLINSDSTVSQSIFNKNNQGNDPSNINSGLYISGGSPTISQNTFSLNKVGLFVENSSAVIKDNLFQSNSNLAIASSGRLPVFINNSGSDNGLNIINLNGYLTNLGDVLGLKPNPLPYSFTGYEDSYVVSSSTLVIEKGVVVKGGNRLNVSGNLIIDGESPDDIVFTSLSDDSLAGDSNGDGNLSQPVPGDFKGIYIYPTGSLSAKGFTIKYAGSQGYGGSEAAGITVSGGLANIFDATFSSNYPYGLYAALSPNIKIENAKFENHNFNGPWGQKSAMAIFNSNVILNNILFKDNFLGILSDTISTFFPSAVEFINNTATTSPALW
;
A
#
# COMPACT_ATOMS: atom_id res chain seq x y z
N ILE A 1 -0.48 -29.21 -1.95
CA ILE A 1 -0.19 -28.86 -0.54
C ILE A 1 -1.11 -29.62 0.43
N PHE A 2 -2.43 -29.36 0.44
CA PHE A 2 -3.36 -30.02 1.37
C PHE A 2 -3.25 -31.55 1.34
N PHE A 3 -3.33 -32.18 0.16
CA PHE A 3 -3.14 -33.64 -0.02
C PHE A 3 -1.82 -34.15 0.58
N ASN A 4 -0.67 -33.59 0.17
CA ASN A 4 0.65 -33.99 0.69
C ASN A 4 0.85 -33.73 2.19
N GLY A 5 0.08 -32.80 2.77
CA GLY A 5 0.07 -32.49 4.20
C GLY A 5 -0.77 -33.43 5.04
N GLN A 6 -1.63 -34.25 4.41
CA GLN A 6 -2.31 -35.34 5.09
C GLN A 6 -1.28 -36.46 5.35
N ASN A 7 -1.30 -37.07 6.53
CA ASN A 7 -0.43 -38.21 6.89
C ASN A 7 -0.89 -39.50 6.19
N GLY A 8 -0.92 -39.49 4.85
CA GLY A 8 -1.30 -40.61 3.99
C GLY A 8 -0.11 -41.41 3.49
N ASN A 9 -0.39 -42.58 2.89
CA ASN A 9 0.62 -43.50 2.35
C ASN A 9 1.31 -43.00 1.06
N TYR A 10 0.76 -41.94 0.43
CA TYR A 10 1.24 -41.39 -0.83
C TYR A 10 1.45 -39.89 -0.72
N LYS A 11 2.51 -39.39 -1.37
CA LYS A 11 2.81 -37.97 -1.55
C LYS A 11 3.19 -37.74 -3.01
N LEU A 12 2.63 -36.68 -3.59
CA LEU A 12 2.94 -36.26 -4.96
C LEU A 12 4.27 -35.53 -4.99
N SER A 13 5.13 -35.91 -5.93
CA SER A 13 6.33 -35.17 -6.30
C SER A 13 6.01 -33.91 -7.09
N GLN A 14 6.99 -33.01 -7.24
CA GLN A 14 6.81 -31.77 -8.00
C GLN A 14 6.46 -32.05 -9.48
N GLU A 15 7.10 -33.05 -10.09
CA GLU A 15 6.86 -33.42 -11.48
C GLU A 15 5.43 -33.94 -11.70
N GLU A 16 4.93 -34.79 -10.80
CA GLU A 16 3.55 -35.29 -10.83
C GLU A 16 2.53 -34.15 -10.65
N ILE A 17 2.86 -33.14 -9.83
CA ILE A 17 2.04 -31.93 -9.65
C ILE A 17 1.97 -31.12 -10.97
N GLU A 18 3.07 -30.95 -11.69
CA GLU A 18 3.06 -30.21 -12.95
C GLU A 18 2.29 -30.94 -14.05
N TRP A 19 2.35 -32.27 -14.10
CA TRP A 19 1.51 -33.05 -15.02
C TRP A 19 0.01 -32.93 -14.69
N LEU A 20 -0.35 -32.97 -13.41
CA LEU A 20 -1.73 -32.73 -12.97
C LEU A 20 -2.24 -31.35 -13.43
N LYS A 21 -1.46 -30.29 -13.18
CA LYS A 21 -1.81 -28.93 -13.64
C LYS A 21 -1.95 -28.85 -15.15
N THR A 22 -1.01 -29.45 -15.88
CA THR A 22 -1.02 -29.47 -17.35
C THR A 22 -2.27 -30.16 -17.89
N GLY A 23 -2.65 -31.30 -17.31
CA GLY A 23 -3.87 -32.01 -17.67
C GLY A 23 -5.12 -31.19 -17.38
N SER A 24 -5.16 -30.50 -16.24
CA SER A 24 -6.27 -29.62 -15.87
C SER A 24 -6.44 -28.48 -16.87
N ILE A 25 -5.38 -27.75 -17.19
CA ILE A 25 -5.42 -26.63 -18.14
C ILE A 25 -5.92 -27.06 -19.53
N ARG A 26 -5.51 -28.25 -19.99
CA ARG A 26 -5.90 -28.77 -21.32
C ARG A 26 -7.35 -29.19 -21.43
N GLU A 27 -8.03 -29.46 -20.32
CA GLU A 27 -9.43 -29.85 -20.35
C GLU A 27 -10.33 -28.69 -20.80
N ASP A 28 -9.93 -27.45 -20.50
CA ASP A 28 -10.66 -26.23 -20.90
C ASP A 28 -10.40 -25.78 -22.35
N GLU A 29 -9.62 -26.53 -23.12
CA GLU A 29 -9.38 -26.21 -24.53
C GLU A 29 -10.59 -26.57 -25.42
N PRO A 30 -11.02 -25.67 -26.32
CA PRO A 30 -12.13 -25.93 -27.24
C PRO A 30 -11.93 -27.19 -28.09
N LEU A 31 -12.91 -28.09 -28.21
CA LEU A 31 -14.34 -28.01 -27.88
C LEU A 31 -14.76 -28.88 -26.67
N ARG A 32 -13.85 -29.15 -25.71
CA ARG A 32 -14.14 -30.07 -24.58
C ARG A 32 -15.09 -29.46 -23.53
N TYR A 33 -15.08 -28.13 -23.39
CA TYR A 33 -15.87 -27.34 -22.43
C TYR A 33 -17.38 -27.62 -22.43
N ILE A 34 -17.97 -28.05 -23.55
CA ILE A 34 -19.41 -28.38 -23.61
C ILE A 34 -19.80 -29.56 -22.70
N ASN A 35 -18.81 -30.30 -22.20
CA ASN A 35 -19.00 -31.44 -21.30
C ASN A 35 -18.62 -31.10 -19.84
N HIS A 36 -18.41 -29.83 -19.49
CA HIS A 36 -17.96 -29.43 -18.14
C HIS A 36 -19.13 -29.28 -17.15
N PHE A 37 -20.33 -29.17 -17.68
CA PHE A 37 -21.55 -28.94 -16.91
C PHE A 37 -22.09 -30.24 -16.30
N TYR A 38 -22.56 -30.17 -15.07
CA TYR A 38 -23.37 -31.20 -14.44
C TYR A 38 -24.37 -30.61 -13.47
N ASP A 39 -25.64 -30.61 -13.89
CA ASP A 39 -26.77 -30.27 -13.05
C ASP A 39 -27.18 -31.50 -12.20
N PRO A 40 -27.01 -31.46 -10.87
CA PRO A 40 -27.34 -32.58 -10.00
C PRO A 40 -28.86 -32.75 -9.78
N VAL A 41 -29.68 -31.73 -10.06
CA VAL A 41 -31.14 -31.76 -9.91
C VAL A 41 -31.74 -32.57 -11.06
N HIS A 42 -31.39 -32.21 -12.30
CA HIS A 42 -31.91 -32.85 -13.50
C HIS A 42 -31.05 -34.02 -13.98
N LYS A 43 -29.84 -34.18 -13.44
CA LYS A 43 -28.84 -35.18 -13.83
C LYS A 43 -28.49 -35.08 -15.31
N THR A 44 -28.33 -33.86 -15.78
CA THR A 44 -28.01 -33.53 -17.18
C THR A 44 -26.76 -32.68 -17.26
N GLY A 45 -26.14 -32.67 -18.45
CA GLY A 45 -25.06 -31.76 -18.78
C GLY A 45 -25.58 -30.52 -19.50
N TRP A 46 -24.66 -29.85 -20.20
CA TRP A 46 -24.93 -28.61 -20.91
C TRP A 46 -26.03 -28.76 -21.97
N SER A 47 -27.05 -27.91 -21.90
CA SER A 47 -28.20 -27.95 -22.81
C SER A 47 -28.27 -26.76 -23.79
N GLY A 48 -27.34 -25.81 -23.70
CA GLY A 48 -27.34 -24.59 -24.51
C GLY A 48 -28.29 -23.50 -24.01
N LYS A 49 -28.85 -23.66 -22.81
CA LYS A 49 -29.62 -22.63 -22.09
C LYS A 49 -28.74 -21.47 -21.65
N HIS A 50 -29.35 -20.31 -21.42
CA HIS A 50 -28.68 -19.08 -20.96
C HIS A 50 -27.55 -18.59 -21.87
N PHE A 51 -27.50 -18.98 -23.16
CA PHE A 51 -26.48 -18.53 -24.11
C PHE A 51 -26.75 -17.09 -24.64
N GLY A 52 -26.87 -16.13 -23.71
CA GLY A 52 -27.25 -14.75 -23.99
C GLY A 52 -28.62 -14.62 -24.67
N SER A 53 -28.66 -13.95 -25.83
CA SER A 53 -29.90 -13.69 -26.57
C SER A 53 -30.37 -14.84 -27.47
N LEU A 54 -29.64 -15.96 -27.52
CA LEU A 54 -29.99 -17.12 -28.35
C LEU A 54 -31.08 -17.98 -27.68
N SER A 55 -31.94 -18.60 -28.50
CA SER A 55 -32.78 -19.69 -27.99
C SER A 55 -31.93 -20.90 -27.62
N GLN A 56 -32.43 -21.76 -26.72
CA GLN A 56 -31.73 -22.98 -26.32
C GLN A 56 -31.31 -23.85 -27.53
N GLU A 57 -32.17 -24.00 -28.53
CA GLU A 57 -31.87 -24.78 -29.74
C GLU A 57 -30.74 -24.16 -30.57
N GLU A 58 -30.71 -22.82 -30.67
CA GLU A 58 -29.66 -22.09 -31.38
C GLU A 58 -28.34 -22.12 -30.61
N GLY A 59 -28.37 -21.87 -29.30
CA GLY A 59 -27.23 -21.95 -28.41
C GLY A 59 -26.60 -23.33 -28.41
N TYR A 60 -27.42 -24.38 -28.26
CA TYR A 60 -26.97 -25.77 -28.34
C TYR A 60 -26.32 -26.07 -29.69
N LYS A 61 -26.96 -25.67 -30.80
CA LYS A 61 -26.43 -25.91 -32.14
C LYS A 61 -25.10 -25.20 -32.38
N ILE A 62 -24.96 -23.95 -31.93
CA ILE A 62 -23.75 -23.13 -32.11
C ILE A 62 -22.63 -23.62 -31.21
N GLY A 63 -22.89 -23.82 -29.91
CA GLY A 63 -21.84 -24.23 -28.97
C GLY A 63 -21.39 -25.68 -29.14
N SER A 64 -22.24 -26.57 -29.68
CA SER A 64 -21.85 -27.94 -30.05
C SER A 64 -21.33 -28.07 -31.49
N GLU A 65 -21.24 -26.97 -32.25
CA GLU A 65 -20.79 -26.99 -33.63
C GLU A 65 -19.32 -27.45 -33.72
N GLY A 66 -19.08 -28.56 -34.41
CA GLY A 66 -17.75 -29.14 -34.57
C GLY A 66 -17.34 -30.19 -33.53
N ALA A 67 -18.15 -30.40 -32.49
CA ALA A 67 -17.92 -31.50 -31.54
C ALA A 67 -18.21 -32.87 -32.21
N PRO A 68 -17.35 -33.89 -32.02
CA PRO A 68 -17.53 -35.19 -32.65
C PRO A 68 -18.71 -36.00 -32.06
N LYS A 69 -19.19 -35.60 -30.88
CA LYS A 69 -20.30 -36.21 -30.15
C LYS A 69 -21.16 -35.11 -29.51
N PRO A 70 -22.47 -35.36 -29.30
CA PRO A 70 -23.30 -34.47 -28.49
C PRO A 70 -22.72 -34.28 -27.08
N PRO A 71 -22.91 -33.11 -26.44
CA PRO A 71 -22.49 -32.89 -25.06
C PRO A 71 -23.17 -33.88 -24.11
N ILE A 72 -22.42 -34.34 -23.11
CA ILE A 72 -22.90 -35.15 -21.98
C ILE A 72 -22.50 -34.47 -20.66
N ALA A 73 -23.11 -34.90 -19.55
CA ALA A 73 -22.77 -34.37 -18.24
C ALA A 73 -21.32 -34.65 -17.86
N SER A 74 -20.67 -33.75 -17.13
CA SER A 74 -19.26 -33.90 -16.73
C SER A 74 -18.99 -35.17 -15.93
N ILE A 75 -19.95 -35.60 -15.11
CA ILE A 75 -19.91 -36.88 -14.38
C ILE A 75 -19.84 -38.09 -15.31
N ASP A 76 -20.53 -38.05 -16.46
CA ASP A 76 -20.49 -39.12 -17.46
C ASP A 76 -19.26 -38.99 -18.35
N TRP A 77 -18.91 -37.76 -18.72
CA TRP A 77 -17.74 -37.43 -19.52
C TRP A 77 -16.44 -37.93 -18.89
N ALA A 78 -16.29 -37.78 -17.57
CA ALA A 78 -15.13 -38.22 -16.80
C ALA A 78 -14.80 -39.72 -16.95
N VAL A 79 -15.80 -40.56 -17.28
CA VAL A 79 -15.66 -42.03 -17.35
C VAL A 79 -15.97 -42.60 -18.73
N ASN A 80 -16.47 -41.80 -19.68
CA ASN A 80 -16.93 -42.30 -20.97
C ASN A 80 -15.80 -42.35 -22.02
N GLN A 81 -15.13 -43.51 -22.07
CA GLN A 81 -13.99 -43.75 -22.96
C GLN A 81 -14.33 -43.58 -24.45
N GLU A 82 -15.54 -43.97 -24.88
CA GLU A 82 -15.97 -43.85 -26.28
C GLU A 82 -16.19 -42.40 -26.69
N TYR A 83 -16.78 -41.59 -25.81
CA TYR A 83 -17.00 -40.18 -26.04
C TYR A 83 -15.68 -39.42 -26.10
N GLN A 84 -14.78 -39.63 -25.13
CA GLN A 84 -13.49 -38.96 -25.14
C GLN A 84 -12.57 -39.42 -26.30
N ALA A 85 -12.55 -40.72 -26.64
CA ALA A 85 -11.76 -41.24 -27.76
C ALA A 85 -12.20 -40.68 -29.13
N ALA A 86 -13.43 -40.17 -29.25
CA ALA A 86 -13.92 -39.52 -30.47
C ALA A 86 -13.22 -38.18 -30.77
N TYR A 87 -12.64 -37.53 -29.75
CA TYR A 87 -11.93 -36.25 -29.88
C TYR A 87 -10.52 -36.42 -30.44
N GLY A 88 -9.96 -37.63 -30.40
CA GLY A 88 -8.73 -37.98 -31.12
C GLY A 88 -7.56 -37.05 -30.78
N ARG A 89 -7.11 -36.25 -31.75
CA ARG A 89 -5.99 -35.30 -31.58
C ARG A 89 -6.27 -34.14 -30.62
N GLN A 90 -7.52 -33.93 -30.18
CA GLN A 90 -7.88 -32.98 -29.12
C GLN A 90 -7.80 -33.65 -27.74
N TYR A 91 -6.59 -34.12 -27.41
CA TYR A 91 -6.23 -34.86 -26.18
C TYR A 91 -6.89 -36.22 -25.97
N GLY A 92 -7.89 -36.58 -26.78
CA GLY A 92 -8.44 -37.94 -26.87
C GLY A 92 -9.04 -38.44 -25.56
N ASN A 93 -8.99 -39.77 -25.36
CA ASN A 93 -9.40 -40.43 -24.14
C ASN A 93 -8.51 -39.97 -22.98
N GLN A 94 -9.06 -39.27 -21.98
CA GLN A 94 -8.40 -38.85 -20.72
C GLN A 94 -9.27 -39.22 -19.51
N THR A 95 -9.99 -40.34 -19.63
CA THR A 95 -10.94 -40.81 -18.60
C THR A 95 -10.27 -41.30 -17.32
N TRP A 96 -11.07 -41.41 -16.27
CA TRP A 96 -10.70 -42.01 -14.99
C TRP A 96 -10.05 -43.40 -15.15
N GLN A 97 -10.60 -44.25 -16.01
CA GLN A 97 -10.06 -45.58 -16.30
C GLN A 97 -8.66 -45.50 -16.91
N LYS A 98 -8.42 -44.55 -17.82
CA LYS A 98 -7.10 -44.34 -18.42
C LYS A 98 -6.09 -43.85 -17.38
N ALA A 99 -6.49 -42.94 -16.49
CA ALA A 99 -5.63 -42.47 -15.42
C ALA A 99 -5.13 -43.64 -14.55
N ILE A 100 -6.04 -44.51 -14.11
CA ILE A 100 -5.73 -45.69 -13.29
C ILE A 100 -4.83 -46.67 -14.05
N LYS A 101 -5.22 -47.05 -15.28
CA LYS A 101 -4.48 -48.04 -16.07
C LYS A 101 -3.05 -47.58 -16.37
N SER A 102 -2.88 -46.32 -16.77
CA SER A 102 -1.57 -45.75 -17.07
C SER A 102 -0.65 -45.79 -15.86
N TYR A 103 -1.19 -45.54 -14.65
CA TYR A 103 -0.43 -45.61 -13.41
C TYR A 103 0.00 -47.04 -13.08
N ILE A 104 -0.91 -48.02 -13.23
CA ILE A 104 -0.62 -49.45 -13.04
C ILE A 104 0.47 -49.92 -14.01
N ASP A 105 0.45 -49.42 -15.24
CA ASP A 105 1.44 -49.75 -16.29
C ASP A 105 2.79 -49.03 -16.12
N GLY A 106 2.90 -48.14 -15.13
CA GLY A 106 4.12 -47.37 -14.85
C GLY A 106 4.28 -46.09 -15.68
N ASP A 107 3.32 -45.75 -16.55
CA ASP A 107 3.26 -44.46 -17.25
C ASP A 107 2.59 -43.39 -16.37
N LYS A 108 3.37 -42.92 -15.39
CA LYS A 108 2.93 -41.88 -14.46
C LYS A 108 2.56 -40.58 -15.16
N LYS A 109 3.26 -40.20 -16.23
CA LYS A 109 2.99 -38.95 -16.95
C LYS A 109 1.60 -38.97 -17.57
N SER A 110 1.26 -40.03 -18.31
CA SER A 110 -0.08 -40.19 -18.88
C SER A 110 -1.15 -40.32 -17.79
N ALA A 111 -0.84 -41.00 -16.68
CA ALA A 111 -1.74 -41.13 -15.55
C ALA A 111 -2.11 -39.78 -14.92
N PHE A 112 -1.11 -38.95 -14.60
CA PHE A 112 -1.32 -37.67 -13.95
C PHE A 112 -1.85 -36.60 -14.91
N LEU A 113 -1.55 -36.67 -16.21
CA LEU A 113 -2.24 -35.86 -17.22
C LEU A 113 -3.73 -36.20 -17.24
N ALA A 114 -4.10 -37.47 -17.38
CA ALA A 114 -5.50 -37.91 -17.39
C ALA A 114 -6.21 -37.57 -16.07
N LEU A 115 -5.58 -37.80 -14.92
CA LEU A 115 -6.12 -37.38 -13.62
C LEU A 115 -6.30 -35.86 -13.53
N GLY A 116 -5.40 -35.07 -14.14
CA GLY A 116 -5.54 -33.62 -14.26
C GLY A 116 -6.83 -33.20 -14.99
N HIS A 117 -7.14 -33.86 -16.12
CA HIS A 117 -8.40 -33.64 -16.84
C HIS A 117 -9.62 -33.94 -15.96
N ILE A 118 -9.57 -34.99 -15.14
CA ILE A 118 -10.67 -35.31 -14.21
C ILE A 118 -10.79 -34.29 -13.08
N LEU A 119 -9.67 -33.82 -12.52
CA LEU A 119 -9.68 -32.82 -11.46
C LEU A 119 -10.23 -31.47 -11.94
N HIS A 120 -10.00 -31.10 -13.20
CA HIS A 120 -10.63 -29.93 -13.82
C HIS A 120 -12.16 -30.02 -13.74
N LEU A 121 -12.72 -31.12 -14.22
CA LEU A 121 -14.17 -31.35 -14.21
C LEU A 121 -14.75 -31.34 -12.79
N VAL A 122 -14.01 -31.86 -11.79
CA VAL A 122 -14.42 -31.78 -10.38
C VAL A 122 -14.41 -30.33 -9.89
N GLN A 123 -13.43 -29.53 -10.30
CA GLN A 123 -13.29 -28.13 -9.89
C GLN A 123 -14.36 -27.23 -10.53
N ASP A 124 -14.76 -27.50 -11.76
CA ASP A 124 -15.89 -26.81 -12.41
C ASP A 124 -17.19 -26.94 -11.60
N LEU A 125 -17.38 -28.04 -10.87
CA LEU A 125 -18.54 -28.19 -9.98
C LEU A 125 -18.54 -27.26 -8.76
N SER A 126 -17.43 -26.59 -8.48
CA SER A 126 -17.37 -25.50 -7.48
C SER A 126 -17.73 -24.14 -8.06
N VAL A 127 -18.06 -24.07 -9.35
CA VAL A 127 -18.55 -22.88 -10.02
C VAL A 127 -20.06 -23.06 -10.24
N PRO A 128 -20.92 -22.19 -9.67
CA PRO A 128 -22.37 -22.36 -9.73
C PRO A 128 -22.91 -22.51 -11.15
N ASP A 129 -22.33 -21.78 -12.10
CA ASP A 129 -22.70 -21.74 -13.51
C ASP A 129 -22.68 -23.15 -14.15
N HIS A 130 -21.62 -23.92 -13.89
CA HIS A 130 -21.46 -25.29 -14.40
C HIS A 130 -22.42 -26.30 -13.76
N THR A 131 -22.96 -25.98 -12.58
CA THR A 131 -23.92 -26.84 -11.87
C THR A 131 -25.38 -26.44 -12.09
N ARG A 132 -25.62 -25.36 -12.81
CA ARG A 132 -26.95 -24.81 -13.08
C ARG A 132 -27.24 -24.64 -14.57
N ASP A 133 -26.52 -25.37 -15.41
CA ASP A 133 -26.68 -25.34 -16.87
C ASP A 133 -26.67 -23.91 -17.45
N ASP A 134 -25.88 -23.03 -16.83
CA ASP A 134 -25.82 -21.60 -17.14
C ASP A 134 -24.67 -21.34 -18.10
N THR A 135 -24.97 -21.16 -19.39
CA THR A 135 -23.93 -20.87 -20.38
C THR A 135 -23.36 -19.48 -20.15
N HIS A 136 -22.07 -19.41 -19.79
CA HIS A 136 -21.41 -18.15 -19.45
C HIS A 136 -20.33 -17.77 -20.49
N ALA A 137 -20.68 -17.81 -21.76
CA ALA A 137 -19.75 -17.65 -22.89
C ALA A 137 -19.31 -16.19 -23.16
N GLY A 138 -19.97 -15.19 -22.56
CA GLY A 138 -19.62 -13.77 -22.72
C GLY A 138 -19.87 -13.18 -24.12
N ILE A 139 -20.68 -13.86 -24.95
CA ILE A 139 -21.02 -13.47 -26.33
C ILE A 139 -22.54 -13.47 -26.54
N TYR A 140 -23.05 -12.86 -27.62
CA TYR A 140 -24.49 -12.73 -27.89
C TYR A 140 -25.31 -12.03 -26.78
N GLY A 141 -24.67 -11.17 -25.98
CA GLY A 141 -25.32 -10.46 -24.87
C GLY A 141 -25.33 -11.24 -23.56
N ASP A 142 -24.69 -12.41 -23.53
CA ASP A 142 -24.42 -13.19 -22.33
C ASP A 142 -23.55 -12.41 -21.32
N PRO A 143 -23.88 -12.42 -20.01
CA PRO A 143 -23.13 -11.69 -19.00
C PRO A 143 -21.74 -12.25 -18.68
N GLY A 144 -21.37 -13.44 -19.17
CA GLY A 144 -20.19 -14.18 -18.74
C GLY A 144 -20.30 -14.66 -17.28
N SER A 145 -19.30 -15.39 -16.76
CA SER A 145 -19.31 -15.86 -15.37
C SER A 145 -18.70 -14.82 -14.42
N PRO A 146 -19.50 -14.14 -13.58
CA PRO A 146 -18.95 -13.18 -12.62
C PRO A 146 -17.99 -13.83 -11.63
N TYR A 147 -18.28 -15.07 -11.26
CA TYR A 147 -17.51 -15.80 -10.27
C TYR A 147 -16.16 -16.24 -10.82
N GLU A 148 -16.09 -16.78 -12.04
CA GLU A 148 -14.80 -17.11 -12.66
C GLU A 148 -13.96 -15.85 -12.94
N ASP A 149 -14.59 -14.76 -13.38
CA ASP A 149 -13.94 -13.47 -13.58
C ASP A 149 -13.36 -12.86 -12.30
N TYR A 150 -14.00 -13.13 -11.16
CA TYR A 150 -13.50 -12.75 -9.85
C TYR A 150 -12.43 -13.73 -9.35
N ALA A 151 -12.65 -15.04 -9.47
CA ALA A 151 -11.76 -16.08 -9.00
C ALA A 151 -10.40 -16.07 -9.73
N LYS A 152 -10.37 -15.75 -11.03
CA LYS A 152 -9.13 -15.65 -11.80
C LYS A 152 -8.18 -14.56 -11.32
N ARG A 153 -8.64 -13.58 -10.53
CA ARG A 153 -7.77 -12.53 -9.95
C ARG A 153 -6.78 -13.10 -8.93
N TYR A 154 -6.95 -14.35 -8.51
CA TYR A 154 -6.13 -15.02 -7.50
C TYR A 154 -5.16 -16.07 -8.09
N THR A 155 -5.03 -16.15 -9.43
CA THR A 155 -4.31 -17.26 -10.08
C THR A 155 -2.80 -17.11 -10.17
N ASN A 156 -2.20 -15.91 -10.03
CA ASN A 156 -0.76 -15.71 -10.26
C ASN A 156 0.05 -14.93 -9.20
N PHE A 157 -0.53 -14.47 -8.08
CA PHE A 157 0.25 -13.69 -7.08
C PHE A 157 0.06 -14.07 -5.60
N ASN A 158 -0.82 -15.01 -5.26
CA ASN A 158 -1.12 -15.34 -3.86
C ASN A 158 -0.65 -16.76 -3.56
N LYS A 159 0.06 -16.96 -2.43
CA LYS A 159 -0.04 -18.25 -1.75
C LYS A 159 -1.49 -18.37 -1.28
N LEU A 160 -2.35 -19.05 -2.04
CA LEU A 160 -3.69 -19.44 -1.58
C LEU A 160 -3.52 -20.15 -0.23
N THR A 161 -3.91 -19.51 0.87
CA THR A 161 -3.74 -20.04 2.22
C THR A 161 -4.72 -21.17 2.50
N ILE A 162 -5.77 -21.32 1.69
CA ILE A 162 -6.84 -22.31 1.84
C ILE A 162 -6.32 -23.70 2.18
N ALA A 163 -5.29 -24.19 1.47
CA ALA A 163 -4.71 -25.50 1.74
C ALA A 163 -4.08 -25.60 3.14
N ASN A 164 -3.42 -24.53 3.59
CA ASN A 164 -2.85 -24.45 4.93
C ASN A 164 -3.93 -24.22 5.99
N ASP A 165 -4.96 -23.44 5.68
CA ASP A 165 -6.08 -23.18 6.59
C ASP A 165 -6.86 -24.46 6.88
N LEU A 166 -7.13 -25.27 5.85
CA LEU A 166 -7.73 -26.60 6.01
C LEU A 166 -6.86 -27.52 6.88
N LEU A 167 -5.52 -27.50 6.71
CA LEU A 167 -4.61 -28.27 7.56
C LEU A 167 -4.63 -27.79 9.02
N ASN A 168 -4.59 -26.47 9.23
CA ASN A 168 -4.64 -25.84 10.55
C ASN A 168 -5.95 -26.11 11.28
N GLN A 169 -7.06 -26.18 10.54
CA GLN A 169 -8.37 -26.59 11.04
C GLN A 169 -8.50 -28.10 11.25
N ASN A 170 -7.43 -28.88 11.04
CA ASN A 170 -7.40 -30.34 11.11
C ASN A 170 -8.44 -31.03 10.22
N GLN A 171 -8.80 -30.40 9.08
CA GLN A 171 -9.72 -31.00 8.12
C GLN A 171 -9.13 -32.28 7.52
N LYS A 172 -10.00 -33.28 7.35
CA LYS A 172 -9.64 -34.62 6.86
C LYS A 172 -10.20 -34.84 5.46
N LEU A 173 -9.51 -35.68 4.69
CA LEU A 173 -9.99 -36.12 3.38
C LEU A 173 -11.35 -36.81 3.53
N ILE A 174 -12.25 -36.55 2.58
CA ILE A 174 -13.56 -37.18 2.50
C ILE A 174 -13.38 -38.56 1.86
N ASN A 175 -13.97 -39.59 2.48
CA ASN A 175 -13.86 -40.96 1.97
C ASN A 175 -14.98 -41.27 0.97
N PHE A 176 -14.77 -40.86 -0.28
CA PHE A 176 -15.66 -41.22 -1.40
C PHE A 176 -15.50 -42.71 -1.78
N GLN A 177 -16.61 -43.35 -2.15
CA GLN A 177 -16.65 -44.73 -2.63
C GLN A 177 -16.26 -44.86 -4.09
N ASP A 178 -16.66 -43.87 -4.90
CA ASP A 178 -16.39 -43.78 -6.33
C ASP A 178 -16.38 -42.31 -6.78
N LEU A 179 -15.98 -42.08 -8.03
CA LEU A 179 -15.87 -40.74 -8.60
C LEU A 179 -17.24 -40.03 -8.65
N SER A 180 -18.32 -40.77 -8.89
CA SER A 180 -19.67 -40.24 -8.97
C SER A 180 -20.12 -39.63 -7.64
N GLU A 181 -19.74 -40.21 -6.51
CA GLU A 181 -20.02 -39.64 -5.19
C GLU A 181 -19.36 -38.27 -5.00
N ALA A 182 -18.12 -38.11 -5.47
CA ALA A 182 -17.40 -36.83 -5.40
C ALA A 182 -18.06 -35.75 -6.28
N PHE A 183 -18.45 -36.11 -7.52
CA PHE A 183 -19.18 -35.22 -8.42
C PHE A 183 -20.52 -34.79 -7.82
N ASN A 184 -21.32 -35.76 -7.34
CA ASN A 184 -22.60 -35.46 -6.70
C ASN A 184 -22.42 -34.58 -5.45
N TYR A 185 -21.40 -34.83 -4.63
CA TYR A 185 -21.18 -34.06 -3.42
C TYR A 185 -20.96 -32.57 -3.72
N LEU A 186 -20.00 -32.26 -4.61
CA LEU A 186 -19.64 -30.87 -4.89
C LEU A 186 -20.69 -30.17 -5.77
N ALA A 187 -21.25 -30.86 -6.77
CA ALA A 187 -22.31 -30.30 -7.60
C ALA A 187 -23.55 -29.94 -6.75
N ASN A 188 -23.98 -30.83 -5.84
CA ASN A 188 -25.09 -30.52 -4.93
C ASN A 188 -24.75 -29.39 -3.97
N TYR A 189 -23.50 -29.28 -3.49
CA TYR A 189 -23.10 -28.18 -2.62
C TYR A 189 -23.19 -26.83 -3.36
N SER A 190 -22.60 -26.74 -4.55
CA SER A 190 -22.61 -25.51 -5.35
C SER A 190 -24.04 -25.13 -5.78
N ASN A 191 -24.74 -26.06 -6.42
CA ASN A 191 -26.10 -25.84 -6.92
C ASN A 191 -27.07 -25.41 -5.81
N ASN A 192 -27.07 -26.09 -4.65
CA ASN A 192 -28.07 -25.81 -3.60
C ASN A 192 -27.80 -24.53 -2.79
N ASN A 193 -26.57 -24.02 -2.79
CA ASN A 193 -26.18 -22.93 -1.89
C ASN A 193 -25.84 -21.63 -2.61
N PHE A 194 -25.60 -21.62 -3.93
CA PHE A 194 -25.14 -20.43 -4.66
C PHE A 194 -25.94 -20.25 -5.94
N PHE A 195 -26.24 -19.00 -6.30
CA PHE A 195 -26.79 -18.64 -7.61
C PHE A 195 -25.68 -18.49 -8.66
N SER A 196 -26.00 -18.75 -9.92
CA SER A 196 -25.28 -18.17 -11.06
C SER A 196 -26.07 -16.95 -11.58
N GLU A 197 -25.45 -16.07 -12.38
CA GLU A 197 -26.02 -14.76 -12.71
C GLU A 197 -27.38 -14.85 -13.40
N ASP A 198 -27.54 -15.75 -14.36
CA ASP A 198 -28.77 -15.86 -15.15
C ASP A 198 -29.83 -16.75 -14.51
N THR A 199 -29.48 -17.48 -13.44
CA THR A 199 -30.36 -18.46 -12.78
C THR A 199 -30.90 -18.01 -11.43
N ILE A 200 -30.63 -16.76 -11.00
CA ILE A 200 -31.07 -16.24 -9.70
C ILE A 200 -32.59 -16.38 -9.52
N SER A 201 -33.36 -16.11 -10.56
CA SER A 201 -34.83 -16.15 -10.55
C SER A 201 -35.41 -17.30 -11.35
N ASP A 202 -34.61 -18.32 -11.67
CA ASP A 202 -35.07 -19.47 -12.43
C ASP A 202 -35.77 -20.49 -11.51
N GLU A 203 -37.02 -20.82 -11.82
CA GLU A 203 -37.85 -21.75 -11.04
C GLU A 203 -37.40 -23.21 -11.18
N GLU A 204 -36.57 -23.54 -12.18
CA GLU A 204 -35.97 -24.88 -12.34
C GLU A 204 -34.99 -25.22 -11.20
N PHE A 205 -34.41 -24.21 -10.54
CA PHE A 205 -33.49 -24.40 -9.42
C PHE A 205 -34.18 -24.10 -8.10
N GLU A 206 -34.72 -25.14 -7.47
CA GLU A 206 -35.49 -25.04 -6.21
C GLU A 206 -34.71 -24.46 -5.02
N ARG A 207 -33.39 -24.29 -5.12
CA ARG A 207 -32.50 -23.74 -4.09
C ARG A 207 -31.37 -22.91 -4.72
N PRO A 208 -30.78 -21.94 -4.00
CA PRO A 208 -31.25 -21.43 -2.71
C PRO A 208 -32.58 -20.68 -2.88
N GLN A 209 -33.49 -20.86 -1.92
CA GLN A 209 -34.83 -20.30 -2.00
C GLN A 209 -34.83 -18.84 -1.58
N ILE A 210 -35.06 -17.92 -2.52
CA ILE A 210 -35.06 -16.47 -2.26
C ILE A 210 -35.94 -16.11 -1.05
N ASP A 211 -37.11 -16.74 -0.91
CA ASP A 211 -38.06 -16.47 0.18
C ASP A 211 -37.54 -16.85 1.58
N LEU A 212 -36.51 -17.70 1.67
CA LEU A 212 -35.87 -18.08 2.93
C LEU A 212 -34.63 -17.23 3.25
N LEU A 213 -34.20 -16.39 2.31
CA LEU A 213 -33.05 -15.50 2.47
C LEU A 213 -33.45 -14.19 3.17
N GLU A 214 -32.51 -13.64 3.92
CA GLU A 214 -32.71 -12.36 4.58
C GLU A 214 -32.30 -11.21 3.67
N ASN A 215 -33.17 -10.21 3.62
CA ASN A 215 -32.91 -8.92 2.99
C ASN A 215 -32.04 -8.05 3.92
N LYS A 216 -30.72 -8.13 3.76
CA LYS A 216 -29.74 -7.43 4.60
C LYS A 216 -29.34 -6.10 3.97
N LYS A 217 -29.70 -4.99 4.62
CA LYS A 217 -29.31 -3.64 4.19
C LYS A 217 -27.93 -3.29 4.71
N ILE A 218 -27.02 -2.96 3.80
CA ILE A 218 -25.65 -2.59 4.14
C ILE A 218 -25.34 -1.24 3.51
N SER A 219 -24.75 -0.36 4.32
CA SER A 219 -24.27 0.94 3.86
C SER A 219 -22.89 0.79 3.24
N ILE A 220 -22.81 0.87 1.92
CA ILE A 220 -21.56 0.85 1.16
C ILE A 220 -21.46 2.20 0.45
N ASN A 221 -20.40 2.96 0.72
CA ASN A 221 -20.19 4.30 0.15
C ASN A 221 -21.34 5.30 0.39
N GLY A 222 -22.09 5.15 1.49
CA GLY A 222 -23.24 6.01 1.82
C GLY A 222 -24.54 5.66 1.09
N MET A 223 -24.50 4.65 0.20
CA MET A 223 -25.69 4.07 -0.42
C MET A 223 -26.14 2.84 0.38
N GLN A 224 -27.44 2.74 0.62
CA GLN A 224 -28.04 1.57 1.25
C GLN A 224 -28.28 0.52 0.17
N ILE A 225 -27.41 -0.49 0.10
CA ILE A 225 -27.54 -1.60 -0.84
C ILE A 225 -28.22 -2.76 -0.10
N LEU A 226 -29.15 -3.42 -0.79
CA LEU A 226 -29.87 -4.57 -0.27
C LEU A 226 -29.19 -5.85 -0.77
N PHE A 227 -28.86 -6.76 0.13
CA PHE A 227 -28.29 -8.06 -0.19
C PHE A 227 -29.25 -9.19 0.20
N LEU A 228 -29.31 -10.23 -0.64
CA LEU A 228 -29.83 -11.53 -0.27
C LEU A 228 -28.76 -12.27 0.54
N TYR A 229 -29.10 -12.63 1.76
CA TYR A 229 -28.17 -13.20 2.72
C TYR A 229 -28.74 -14.47 3.35
N ASP A 230 -28.01 -15.59 3.22
CA ASP A 230 -28.29 -16.81 3.98
C ASP A 230 -27.64 -16.71 5.36
N LYS A 231 -28.46 -16.42 6.37
CA LYS A 231 -28.00 -16.33 7.76
C LYS A 231 -27.52 -17.64 8.36
N ASN A 232 -27.93 -18.79 7.84
CA ASN A 232 -27.58 -20.08 8.43
C ASN A 232 -26.17 -20.50 8.02
N GLN A 233 -25.79 -20.16 6.79
CA GLN A 233 -24.47 -20.45 6.23
C GLN A 233 -23.54 -19.24 6.24
N ASP A 234 -24.03 -18.05 6.61
CA ASP A 234 -23.30 -16.77 6.54
C ASP A 234 -22.81 -16.46 5.11
N ILE A 235 -23.74 -16.56 4.13
CA ILE A 235 -23.44 -16.38 2.70
C ILE A 235 -24.19 -15.16 2.15
N TYR A 236 -23.46 -14.25 1.50
CA TYR A 236 -24.03 -13.22 0.64
C TYR A 236 -24.23 -13.77 -0.77
N LEU A 237 -25.47 -13.75 -1.27
CA LEU A 237 -25.88 -14.49 -2.46
C LEU A 237 -26.12 -13.62 -3.69
N ALA A 238 -26.72 -12.45 -3.50
CA ALA A 238 -26.92 -11.48 -4.56
C ALA A 238 -27.16 -10.09 -3.94
N PHE A 239 -27.00 -9.04 -4.73
CA PHE A 239 -27.41 -7.69 -4.35
C PHE A 239 -28.50 -7.18 -5.28
N LEU A 240 -29.38 -6.31 -4.77
CA LEU A 240 -30.38 -5.64 -5.56
C LEU A 240 -29.74 -4.43 -6.27
N ASN A 241 -29.66 -4.48 -7.59
CA ASN A 241 -29.09 -3.41 -8.41
C ASN A 241 -30.07 -2.25 -8.63
N ASP A 242 -29.61 -1.17 -9.28
CA ASP A 242 -30.40 0.05 -9.54
C ASP A 242 -31.65 -0.16 -10.42
N LYS A 243 -31.76 -1.32 -11.07
CA LYS A 243 -32.93 -1.73 -11.86
C LYS A 243 -33.92 -2.58 -11.05
N ASN A 244 -33.72 -2.69 -9.74
CA ASN A 244 -34.45 -3.60 -8.85
C ASN A 244 -34.36 -5.07 -9.29
N GLN A 245 -33.22 -5.48 -9.83
CA GLN A 245 -32.94 -6.88 -10.19
C GLN A 245 -31.81 -7.40 -9.30
N TYR A 246 -31.91 -8.65 -8.87
CA TYR A 246 -30.82 -9.30 -8.17
C TYR A 246 -29.68 -9.60 -9.15
N SER A 247 -28.44 -9.46 -8.68
CA SER A 247 -27.24 -9.78 -9.43
C SER A 247 -26.18 -10.34 -8.48
N THR A 248 -25.37 -11.27 -8.98
CA THR A 248 -24.19 -11.81 -8.30
C THR A 248 -22.94 -10.96 -8.53
N LYS A 249 -22.98 -10.00 -9.48
CA LYS A 249 -21.87 -9.11 -9.90
C LYS A 249 -21.53 -8.04 -8.86
N ASP A 250 -21.23 -8.45 -7.64
CA ASP A 250 -20.76 -7.60 -6.56
C ASP A 250 -19.42 -8.09 -6.00
N ASP A 251 -18.38 -7.27 -6.21
CA ASP A 251 -17.01 -7.51 -5.75
C ASP A 251 -16.82 -7.18 -4.26
N SER A 252 -17.82 -6.60 -3.58
CA SER A 252 -17.68 -6.13 -2.20
C SER A 252 -18.02 -7.20 -1.16
N LEU A 253 -19.09 -7.97 -1.37
CA LEU A 253 -19.60 -8.96 -0.42
C LEU A 253 -20.03 -10.27 -1.09
N VAL A 254 -20.72 -10.25 -2.24
CA VAL A 254 -21.27 -11.48 -2.86
C VAL A 254 -20.16 -12.40 -3.38
N LEU A 255 -19.35 -11.96 -4.35
CA LEU A 255 -18.29 -12.80 -4.92
C LEU A 255 -17.18 -13.15 -3.91
N PRO A 256 -16.78 -12.25 -2.98
CA PRO A 256 -15.95 -12.63 -1.84
C PRO A 256 -16.58 -13.74 -0.97
N SER A 257 -17.88 -13.66 -0.69
CA SER A 257 -18.60 -14.69 0.07
C SER A 257 -18.65 -16.04 -0.65
N TYR A 258 -18.77 -16.04 -1.98
CA TYR A 258 -18.69 -17.26 -2.79
C TYR A 258 -17.32 -17.91 -2.66
N ARG A 259 -16.25 -17.11 -2.81
CA ARG A 259 -14.87 -17.59 -2.71
C ARG A 259 -14.58 -18.27 -1.38
N VAL A 260 -14.93 -17.65 -0.25
CA VAL A 260 -14.61 -18.21 1.08
C VAL A 260 -15.32 -19.53 1.37
N HIS A 261 -16.39 -19.86 0.63
CA HIS A 261 -17.13 -21.11 0.78
C HIS A 261 -16.79 -22.15 -0.29
N LEU A 262 -16.65 -21.75 -1.56
CA LEU A 262 -16.41 -22.67 -2.68
C LEU A 262 -14.95 -23.09 -2.82
N PHE A 263 -13.97 -22.21 -2.55
CA PHE A 263 -12.54 -22.56 -2.65
C PHE A 263 -12.12 -23.68 -1.68
N PRO A 264 -12.52 -23.65 -0.39
CA PRO A 264 -12.23 -24.76 0.51
C PRO A 264 -12.80 -26.10 0.04
N GLN A 265 -14.02 -26.08 -0.54
CA GLN A 265 -14.66 -27.29 -1.06
C GLN A 265 -13.93 -27.81 -2.30
N ALA A 266 -13.57 -26.95 -3.25
CA ALA A 266 -12.80 -27.31 -4.42
C ALA A 266 -11.48 -28.01 -4.06
N VAL A 267 -10.73 -27.46 -3.08
CA VAL A 267 -9.46 -28.03 -2.60
C VAL A 267 -9.68 -29.35 -1.86
N LEU A 268 -10.66 -29.41 -0.95
CA LEU A 268 -10.95 -30.57 -0.13
C LEU A 268 -11.42 -31.76 -0.98
N VAL A 269 -12.36 -31.54 -1.90
CA VAL A 269 -12.91 -32.58 -2.78
C VAL A 269 -11.83 -33.04 -3.77
N SER A 270 -11.09 -32.12 -4.41
CA SER A 270 -9.99 -32.50 -5.32
C SER A 270 -8.94 -33.36 -4.64
N ALA A 271 -8.50 -33.00 -3.42
CA ALA A 271 -7.55 -33.81 -2.66
C ALA A 271 -8.12 -35.19 -2.29
N SER A 272 -9.42 -35.26 -2.01
CA SER A 272 -10.11 -36.51 -1.70
C SER A 272 -10.26 -37.40 -2.94
N VAL A 273 -10.42 -36.82 -4.13
CA VAL A 273 -10.42 -37.53 -5.42
C VAL A 273 -9.02 -38.08 -5.74
N ILE A 274 -7.95 -37.36 -5.42
CA ILE A 274 -6.57 -37.88 -5.54
C ILE A 274 -6.36 -39.08 -4.60
N ASP A 275 -6.90 -39.05 -3.39
CA ASP A 275 -6.86 -40.20 -2.46
C ASP A 275 -7.67 -41.39 -2.98
N LEU A 276 -8.88 -41.14 -3.51
CA LEU A 276 -9.71 -42.15 -4.17
C LEU A 276 -8.96 -42.79 -5.35
N PHE A 277 -8.29 -41.99 -6.18
CA PHE A 277 -7.47 -42.48 -7.30
C PHE A 277 -6.45 -43.52 -6.84
N PHE A 278 -5.69 -43.24 -5.77
CA PHE A 278 -4.71 -44.21 -5.25
C PHE A 278 -5.37 -45.44 -4.65
N LYS A 279 -6.52 -45.30 -3.98
CA LYS A 279 -7.30 -46.47 -3.48
C LYS A 279 -7.77 -47.36 -4.62
N GLU A 280 -8.24 -46.78 -5.71
CA GLU A 280 -8.67 -47.54 -6.88
C GLU A 280 -7.50 -48.16 -7.65
N VAL A 281 -6.36 -47.47 -7.75
CA VAL A 281 -5.13 -48.06 -8.30
C VAL A 281 -4.76 -49.34 -7.54
N GLU A 282 -4.77 -49.34 -6.20
CA GLU A 282 -4.47 -50.54 -5.44
C GLU A 282 -5.53 -51.63 -5.63
N LYS A 283 -6.82 -51.28 -5.62
CA LYS A 283 -7.93 -52.20 -5.92
C LYS A 283 -7.76 -52.88 -7.29
N TYR A 284 -7.41 -52.14 -8.33
CA TYR A 284 -7.27 -52.67 -9.69
C TYR A 284 -5.91 -53.33 -9.95
N LYS A 285 -4.87 -53.07 -9.14
CA LYS A 285 -3.66 -53.92 -9.11
C LYS A 285 -3.98 -55.33 -8.64
N ASP A 286 -4.83 -55.46 -7.61
CA ASP A 286 -5.24 -56.75 -7.05
C ASP A 286 -6.29 -57.46 -7.93
N GLN A 287 -7.11 -56.71 -8.66
CA GLN A 287 -8.21 -57.22 -9.50
C GLN A 287 -8.24 -56.53 -10.89
N PRO A 288 -7.22 -56.75 -11.75
CA PRO A 288 -7.10 -56.04 -13.02
C PRO A 288 -8.23 -56.33 -14.02
N ASP A 289 -8.87 -57.50 -13.92
CA ASP A 289 -10.00 -57.90 -14.78
C ASP A 289 -11.27 -57.05 -14.55
N LEU A 290 -11.33 -56.28 -13.46
CA LEU A 290 -12.44 -55.37 -13.17
C LEU A 290 -12.28 -53.98 -13.81
N LEU A 291 -11.11 -53.66 -14.37
CA LEU A 291 -10.87 -52.39 -15.05
C LEU A 291 -11.16 -52.55 -16.53
N ASP A 292 -12.05 -51.73 -17.07
CA ASP A 292 -12.39 -51.79 -18.49
C ASP A 292 -11.15 -51.58 -19.37
N PRO A 293 -11.02 -52.34 -20.49
CA PRO A 293 -9.94 -52.12 -21.45
C PRO A 293 -9.91 -50.67 -21.96
N ILE A 294 -8.70 -50.13 -22.14
CA ILE A 294 -8.55 -48.75 -22.62
C ILE A 294 -8.90 -48.65 -24.10
N ILE A 295 -9.84 -47.76 -24.42
CA ILE A 295 -10.23 -47.47 -25.80
C ILE A 295 -9.22 -46.50 -26.41
N SER A 296 -8.66 -46.90 -27.55
CA SER A 296 -7.75 -46.07 -28.34
C SER A 296 -8.48 -44.95 -29.08
N ASP A 297 -7.81 -43.80 -29.21
CA ASP A 297 -8.31 -42.64 -29.93
C ASP A 297 -8.67 -42.93 -31.40
N SER A 298 -9.78 -42.33 -31.86
CA SER A 298 -10.26 -42.46 -33.24
C SER A 298 -9.98 -41.19 -34.06
N ASN A 299 -9.69 -41.33 -35.35
CA ASN A 299 -9.49 -40.20 -36.27
C ASN A 299 -10.81 -39.66 -36.89
N GLN A 300 -11.97 -39.91 -36.27
CA GLN A 300 -13.28 -39.53 -36.82
C GLN A 300 -13.53 -38.01 -36.81
N SER A 301 -13.03 -37.28 -35.82
CA SER A 301 -13.18 -35.82 -35.70
C SER A 301 -12.64 -35.08 -36.94
N LEU A 302 -11.44 -35.44 -37.43
CA LEU A 302 -10.84 -34.88 -38.65
C LEU A 302 -11.76 -35.03 -39.88
N LEU A 303 -12.44 -36.17 -40.03
CA LEU A 303 -13.33 -36.47 -41.16
C LEU A 303 -14.69 -35.75 -41.07
N GLN A 304 -15.12 -35.37 -39.88
CA GLN A 304 -16.39 -34.68 -39.64
C GLN A 304 -16.21 -33.16 -39.75
N THR A 305 -15.12 -32.61 -39.19
CA THR A 305 -14.69 -31.21 -39.38
C THR A 305 -14.45 -30.88 -40.85
N LEU A 306 -13.94 -31.83 -41.65
CA LEU A 306 -13.77 -31.65 -43.10
C LEU A 306 -15.07 -31.70 -43.91
N LYS A 307 -16.17 -32.26 -43.36
CA LYS A 307 -17.46 -32.43 -44.06
C LYS A 307 -18.48 -31.34 -43.78
N SER A 308 -18.37 -30.62 -42.65
CA SER A 308 -19.36 -29.64 -42.22
C SER A 308 -19.00 -28.17 -42.50
N SER A 309 -17.86 -27.84 -43.12
CA SER A 309 -17.46 -26.44 -43.35
C SER A 309 -17.94 -25.83 -44.68
N PRO A 310 -18.84 -24.82 -44.67
CA PRO A 310 -18.75 -23.69 -45.56
C PRO A 310 -17.89 -22.61 -44.91
N LYS A 311 -16.70 -22.36 -45.50
CA LYS A 311 -15.79 -21.19 -45.33
C LYS A 311 -15.65 -20.59 -43.91
N ILE A 312 -14.38 -20.62 -43.47
CA ILE A 312 -13.76 -20.02 -42.27
C ILE A 312 -13.75 -20.96 -41.07
N ILE A 313 -12.77 -21.87 -41.06
CA ILE A 313 -12.03 -22.25 -39.84
C ILE A 313 -10.56 -22.43 -40.24
N THR A 314 -9.70 -21.64 -39.63
CA THR A 314 -8.24 -21.76 -39.65
C THR A 314 -7.88 -22.96 -38.77
N LEU A 315 -7.56 -24.10 -39.40
CA LEU A 315 -6.93 -25.22 -38.70
C LEU A 315 -5.53 -24.76 -38.23
N LYS A 316 -5.30 -24.71 -36.91
CA LYS A 316 -3.94 -24.71 -36.34
C LYS A 316 -3.20 -25.92 -36.90
N THR A 317 -2.26 -25.68 -37.80
CA THR A 317 -1.34 -26.68 -38.32
C THR A 317 0.08 -26.26 -37.94
N ALA A 318 0.58 -26.80 -36.83
CA ALA A 318 1.98 -27.05 -36.45
C ALA A 318 1.99 -27.31 -34.93
N ASP A 319 1.76 -28.52 -34.44
CA ASP A 319 2.84 -29.49 -34.16
C ASP A 319 2.92 -30.66 -35.14
N TRP A 320 3.27 -30.38 -36.40
CA TRP A 320 3.54 -31.44 -37.36
C TRP A 320 4.61 -31.01 -38.35
N VAL A 321 5.88 -31.07 -37.94
CA VAL A 321 6.97 -31.80 -38.63
C VAL A 321 8.21 -31.76 -37.72
N ASP A 322 8.59 -32.92 -37.15
CA ASP A 322 9.95 -33.45 -37.30
C ASP A 322 10.00 -34.94 -36.91
N ASN A 323 9.75 -35.80 -37.90
CA ASN A 323 10.77 -36.73 -38.42
C ASN A 323 10.20 -37.69 -39.51
N VAL A 324 10.49 -37.34 -40.78
CA VAL A 324 11.19 -38.21 -41.77
C VAL A 324 10.44 -39.33 -42.53
N LEU A 325 10.43 -39.15 -43.87
CA LEU A 325 10.41 -40.12 -45.01
C LEU A 325 9.08 -40.88 -45.27
N VAL A 326 8.49 -40.93 -46.48
CA VAL A 326 9.03 -41.34 -47.79
C VAL A 326 8.13 -40.82 -48.94
N SER A 327 8.76 -40.16 -49.93
CA SER A 327 8.38 -40.01 -51.37
C SER A 327 7.03 -39.42 -51.82
N GLY A 328 7.10 -38.37 -52.66
CA GLY A 328 6.27 -38.25 -53.87
C GLY A 328 5.50 -36.94 -54.07
N GLN A 329 6.09 -36.02 -54.85
CA GLN A 329 5.51 -35.16 -55.93
C GLN A 329 3.96 -35.18 -56.12
N VAL A 330 3.19 -34.13 -56.44
CA VAL A 330 3.40 -32.88 -57.21
C VAL A 330 2.04 -32.13 -57.35
N LEU A 331 2.07 -30.79 -57.39
CA LEU A 331 1.11 -29.81 -58.00
C LEU A 331 -0.42 -29.92 -57.76
N VAL A 332 -1.02 -28.91 -57.10
CA VAL A 332 -2.03 -27.98 -57.68
C VAL A 332 -2.04 -26.65 -56.88
N PHE A 333 -1.15 -25.72 -57.21
CA PHE A 333 -1.32 -24.28 -56.96
C PHE A 333 -1.82 -23.67 -58.28
N ASN A 334 -3.04 -23.11 -58.32
CA ASN A 334 -3.50 -22.03 -59.25
C ASN A 334 -5.03 -21.85 -59.44
N ALA A 335 -5.93 -22.49 -58.66
CA ALA A 335 -7.39 -22.31 -58.86
C ALA A 335 -8.08 -21.36 -57.84
N VAL A 336 -7.45 -20.99 -56.72
CA VAL A 336 -8.13 -20.29 -55.60
C VAL A 336 -8.10 -18.76 -55.73
N ASN A 337 -7.07 -18.20 -56.39
CA ASN A 337 -6.89 -16.74 -56.48
C ASN A 337 -7.80 -16.03 -57.51
N PHE A 338 -8.50 -16.77 -58.37
CA PHE A 338 -9.44 -16.18 -59.35
C PHE A 338 -10.85 -16.00 -58.80
N VAL A 339 -11.30 -16.84 -57.85
CA VAL A 339 -12.68 -16.83 -57.33
C VAL A 339 -12.86 -15.85 -56.16
N VAL A 340 -11.80 -15.61 -55.37
CA VAL A 340 -11.84 -14.69 -54.21
C VAL A 340 -11.83 -13.22 -54.65
N ASN A 341 -11.09 -12.88 -55.70
CA ASN A 341 -10.97 -11.49 -56.16
C ASN A 341 -12.24 -10.92 -56.84
N GLU A 342 -13.11 -11.75 -57.41
CA GLU A 342 -14.38 -11.28 -58.00
C GLU A 342 -15.54 -11.24 -56.98
N THR A 343 -15.47 -12.02 -55.89
CA THR A 343 -16.49 -11.97 -54.83
C THR A 343 -16.27 -10.81 -53.85
N GLN A 344 -15.03 -10.39 -53.60
CA GLN A 344 -14.73 -9.22 -52.75
C GLN A 344 -15.21 -7.91 -53.40
N LYS A 345 -15.06 -7.75 -54.72
CA LYS A 345 -15.51 -6.54 -55.47
C LYS A 345 -17.04 -6.33 -55.45
N LEU A 346 -17.82 -7.41 -55.40
CA LEU A 346 -19.28 -7.38 -55.30
C LEU A 346 -19.78 -7.04 -53.90
N PHE A 347 -19.05 -7.43 -52.85
CA PHE A 347 -19.45 -7.16 -51.45
C PHE A 347 -19.19 -5.70 -51.04
N THR A 348 -18.06 -5.12 -51.46
CA THR A 348 -17.71 -3.73 -51.12
C THR A 348 -18.60 -2.71 -51.84
N SER A 349 -19.07 -3.01 -53.05
CA SER A 349 -19.96 -2.12 -53.81
C SER A 349 -21.42 -2.14 -53.30
N VAL A 350 -21.89 -3.26 -52.73
CA VAL A 350 -23.24 -3.37 -52.14
C VAL A 350 -23.31 -2.70 -50.75
N ILE A 351 -22.26 -2.83 -49.93
CA ILE A 351 -22.19 -2.18 -48.61
C ILE A 351 -22.07 -0.64 -48.73
N ASP A 352 -21.41 -0.13 -49.76
CA ASP A 352 -21.29 1.32 -50.00
C ASP A 352 -22.59 1.96 -50.54
N ILE A 353 -23.44 1.18 -51.23
CA ILE A 353 -24.79 1.59 -51.66
C ILE A 353 -25.80 1.53 -50.50
N LEU A 354 -25.69 0.54 -49.61
CA LEU A 354 -26.54 0.41 -48.42
C LEU A 354 -26.23 1.50 -47.38
N SER A 355 -24.95 1.83 -47.16
CA SER A 355 -24.53 2.86 -46.20
C SER A 355 -24.88 4.30 -46.65
N LYS A 356 -24.87 4.58 -47.97
CA LYS A 356 -25.35 5.86 -48.55
C LYS A 356 -26.88 6.00 -48.49
N ASN A 357 -27.64 4.92 -48.66
CA ASN A 357 -29.10 4.94 -48.53
C ASN A 357 -29.60 5.08 -47.07
N LEU A 358 -28.90 4.46 -46.11
CA LEU A 358 -29.22 4.59 -44.67
C LEU A 358 -28.95 6.01 -44.13
N LYS A 359 -27.88 6.68 -44.60
CA LYS A 359 -27.59 8.08 -44.24
C LYS A 359 -28.58 9.08 -44.86
N ASN A 360 -29.12 8.81 -46.05
CA ASN A 360 -30.18 9.64 -46.67
C ASN A 360 -31.57 9.43 -46.05
N GLN A 361 -31.88 8.23 -45.50
CA GLN A 361 -33.15 7.99 -44.80
C GLN A 361 -33.18 8.60 -43.39
N ALA A 362 -32.05 8.62 -42.67
CA ALA A 362 -31.95 9.27 -41.35
C ALA A 362 -32.10 10.81 -41.42
N ALA A 363 -31.71 11.44 -42.54
CA ALA A 363 -31.88 12.88 -42.77
C ALA A 363 -33.34 13.29 -43.11
N ILE A 364 -34.20 12.35 -43.50
CA ILE A 364 -35.63 12.61 -43.84
C ILE A 364 -36.53 12.48 -42.61
N LEU A 365 -36.17 11.64 -41.63
CA LEU A 365 -36.96 11.43 -40.40
C LEU A 365 -36.76 12.53 -39.33
N ILE A 366 -35.62 13.23 -39.33
CA ILE A 366 -35.37 14.37 -38.42
C ILE A 366 -36.01 15.68 -38.94
N ASN A 367 -36.31 15.76 -40.24
CA ASN A 367 -36.95 16.94 -40.85
C ASN A 367 -38.50 16.89 -40.85
N GLN A 368 -39.12 15.79 -40.39
CA GLN A 368 -40.59 15.63 -40.35
C GLN A 368 -41.22 15.82 -38.96
N SER A 369 -40.43 15.95 -37.89
CA SER A 369 -40.90 16.18 -36.51
C SER A 369 -40.87 17.65 -36.06
N ILE A 370 -40.45 18.59 -36.92
CA ILE A 370 -40.33 20.03 -36.60
C ILE A 370 -41.34 20.92 -37.37
N THR A 371 -42.17 20.37 -38.25
CA THR A 371 -43.18 21.15 -39.02
C THR A 371 -44.63 20.73 -38.79
N SER A 372 -45.03 20.46 -37.54
CA SER A 372 -46.45 20.28 -37.20
C SER A 372 -46.84 20.69 -35.78
N GLU A 373 -46.28 21.78 -35.24
CA GLU A 373 -46.85 22.43 -34.05
C GLU A 373 -46.56 23.94 -34.03
N MET A 374 -47.04 24.64 -35.06
CA MET A 374 -47.35 26.07 -34.97
C MET A 374 -48.66 26.34 -35.70
N GLN A 375 -49.79 26.26 -34.98
CA GLN A 375 -51.02 27.03 -35.21
C GLN A 375 -52.10 26.68 -34.18
N SER A 376 -52.30 27.54 -33.17
CA SER A 376 -53.56 28.28 -32.92
C SER A 376 -53.75 28.72 -31.46
N ASN A 377 -53.45 30.01 -31.24
CA ASN A 377 -54.23 31.03 -30.53
C ASN A 377 -54.75 30.84 -29.09
N ASN A 378 -54.20 31.74 -28.26
CA ASN A 378 -54.86 32.73 -27.38
C ASN A 378 -55.64 32.29 -26.13
N GLY A 379 -55.18 32.79 -24.96
CA GLY A 379 -56.07 33.22 -23.88
C GLY A 379 -55.49 33.34 -22.47
N GLY A 380 -54.77 34.45 -22.18
CA GLY A 380 -55.07 35.29 -21.00
C GLY A 380 -54.36 35.09 -19.64
N LEU A 381 -53.70 36.19 -19.22
CA LEU A 381 -53.47 36.73 -17.84
C LEU A 381 -52.42 36.04 -16.93
N SER A 382 -51.51 36.72 -16.21
CA SER A 382 -50.99 38.10 -16.19
C SER A 382 -49.83 38.21 -15.15
N ILE A 383 -48.79 39.01 -15.45
CA ILE A 383 -48.01 39.90 -14.52
C ILE A 383 -47.03 39.18 -13.53
N ASP A 384 -45.76 39.55 -13.29
CA ASP A 384 -44.97 40.78 -13.51
C ASP A 384 -43.44 40.57 -13.51
N THR A 385 -42.77 41.50 -14.22
CA THR A 385 -41.46 42.20 -14.07
C THR A 385 -40.12 41.59 -13.61
N GLY A 386 -39.08 41.92 -14.42
CA GLY A 386 -37.73 42.36 -13.98
C GLY A 386 -36.55 41.56 -14.56
N GLU A 387 -36.02 41.80 -15.77
CA GLU A 387 -35.04 42.86 -16.17
C GLU A 387 -33.77 42.89 -15.25
N LYS A 388 -32.51 42.69 -15.67
CA LYS A 388 -31.77 43.24 -16.83
C LYS A 388 -30.50 42.44 -17.21
N GLU A 389 -30.31 42.31 -18.53
CA GLU A 389 -29.11 42.44 -19.39
C GLU A 389 -27.85 43.15 -18.82
N ASN A 390 -26.60 43.09 -19.33
CA ASN A 390 -25.90 42.44 -20.45
C ASN A 390 -24.38 42.74 -20.34
N ASN A 391 -23.55 41.82 -20.85
CA ASN A 391 -22.36 41.97 -21.72
C ASN A 391 -21.06 42.77 -21.39
N ARG A 392 -19.95 42.03 -21.63
CA ARG A 392 -18.73 42.31 -22.46
C ARG A 392 -17.67 43.33 -22.02
N GLY A 393 -16.40 42.93 -22.23
CA GLY A 393 -15.38 43.82 -22.81
C GLY A 393 -13.94 43.60 -22.34
N LYS A 394 -13.07 43.21 -23.27
CA LYS A 394 -11.61 43.05 -23.15
C LYS A 394 -10.84 44.39 -23.28
N GLU A 395 -9.58 44.32 -22.84
CA GLU A 395 -8.34 44.97 -23.35
C GLU A 395 -7.85 46.33 -22.82
N GLU A 396 -6.65 46.23 -22.23
CA GLU A 396 -5.43 47.09 -22.27
C GLU A 396 -5.49 48.61 -22.07
N ASN A 397 -4.72 49.09 -21.07
CA ASN A 397 -3.72 50.14 -21.31
C ASN A 397 -2.67 50.29 -20.20
N ILE A 398 -1.46 50.63 -20.66
CA ILE A 398 -0.19 50.88 -19.95
C ILE A 398 -0.16 52.33 -19.40
N ILE A 399 0.55 52.57 -18.29
CA ILE A 399 1.47 53.73 -18.06
C ILE A 399 2.40 53.46 -16.85
N LYS A 400 3.64 53.92 -17.01
CA LYS A 400 4.85 53.79 -16.16
C LYS A 400 4.93 54.84 -15.02
N GLN A 401 5.69 54.52 -13.96
CA GLN A 401 6.66 55.41 -13.27
C GLN A 401 7.43 54.56 -12.22
N GLU A 402 8.71 54.24 -12.42
CA GLU A 402 9.95 54.98 -12.12
C GLU A 402 10.67 54.46 -10.84
N LEU A 403 11.91 54.02 -11.05
CA LEU A 403 12.93 53.62 -10.07
C LEU A 403 13.50 54.86 -9.35
N PRO A 404 14.20 54.67 -8.21
CA PRO A 404 15.66 54.74 -8.33
C PRO A 404 16.45 53.69 -7.55
N THR A 405 17.55 53.33 -8.19
CA THR A 405 18.70 52.53 -7.76
C THR A 405 19.48 53.11 -6.59
N SER A 406 20.10 52.26 -5.76
CA SER A 406 21.56 52.32 -5.52
C SER A 406 22.07 51.11 -4.73
N ASN A 407 23.18 50.55 -5.20
CA ASN A 407 24.10 49.65 -4.51
C ASN A 407 25.41 50.45 -4.35
N PRO A 408 26.25 50.26 -3.31
CA PRO A 408 27.34 49.29 -3.47
C PRO A 408 27.91 48.63 -2.18
N GLN A 409 28.36 47.38 -2.36
CA GLN A 409 29.52 46.65 -1.78
C GLN A 409 30.29 47.19 -0.54
N LYS A 410 30.55 46.30 0.44
CA LYS A 410 31.92 45.78 0.77
C LYS A 410 31.98 44.75 1.93
N ASN A 411 32.57 43.58 1.62
CA ASN A 411 33.59 42.77 2.30
C ASN A 411 33.53 42.31 3.79
N ASN A 412 33.70 40.99 3.92
CA ASN A 412 34.61 40.21 4.78
C ASN A 412 34.48 40.27 6.32
N GLN A 413 34.25 39.12 6.98
CA GLN A 413 35.30 38.20 7.47
C GLN A 413 34.73 37.06 8.34
N LEU A 414 35.42 35.92 8.27
CA LEU A 414 35.40 34.78 9.19
C LEU A 414 35.43 35.16 10.68
N SER A 415 34.74 34.38 11.51
CA SER A 415 35.37 33.66 12.63
C SER A 415 34.39 32.71 13.30
N SER A 416 34.65 31.41 13.18
CA SER A 416 34.14 30.36 14.05
C SER A 416 34.92 30.32 15.36
N PRO A 417 34.25 30.06 16.50
CA PRO A 417 34.90 29.45 17.65
C PRO A 417 34.27 28.08 17.92
N SER A 418 35.09 27.04 17.87
CA SER A 418 34.82 25.80 18.60
C SER A 418 34.90 26.07 20.10
N PRO A 419 34.14 25.32 20.93
CA PRO A 419 34.85 24.52 21.92
C PRO A 419 34.24 23.13 22.17
N LYS A 420 35.15 22.15 22.23
CA LYS A 420 35.34 21.17 23.31
C LYS A 420 34.13 20.38 23.83
N ASN A 421 34.10 19.12 23.39
CA ASN A 421 34.29 17.91 24.19
C ASN A 421 33.96 17.98 25.71
N SER A 422 32.91 17.26 26.11
CA SER A 422 32.81 16.66 27.45
C SER A 422 31.94 15.40 27.40
N ASN A 423 32.59 14.25 27.57
CA ASN A 423 31.98 12.99 28.01
C ASN A 423 31.26 13.18 29.35
N PRO A 424 30.23 12.36 29.60
CA PRO A 424 30.36 11.41 30.70
C PRO A 424 29.97 9.98 30.32
N ARG A 425 30.80 9.04 30.79
CA ARG A 425 30.48 7.63 30.96
C ARG A 425 29.38 7.48 32.02
N SER A 426 28.43 6.55 31.81
CA SER A 426 28.40 5.27 32.53
C SER A 426 27.08 4.53 32.33
N ASN A 427 27.18 3.22 32.05
CA ASN A 427 26.35 2.10 32.53
C ASN A 427 24.83 2.14 32.25
N SER A 428 24.14 1.10 31.80
CA SER A 428 24.39 -0.36 31.80
C SER A 428 23.15 -1.06 31.23
N GLN A 429 23.33 -2.33 30.87
CA GLN A 429 22.32 -3.41 30.74
C GLN A 429 21.66 -3.60 29.37
N ASP A 430 22.31 -4.48 28.60
CA ASP A 430 21.65 -5.46 27.75
C ASP A 430 20.68 -6.34 28.56
N SER A 431 19.50 -6.56 27.99
CA SER A 431 18.75 -7.81 28.14
C SER A 431 18.13 -8.15 26.79
N SER A 432 18.79 -9.03 26.06
CA SER A 432 18.30 -9.66 24.84
C SER A 432 17.66 -11.02 25.18
N SER A 433 16.48 -11.26 24.61
CA SER A 433 15.87 -12.59 24.40
C SER A 433 14.66 -12.36 23.49
N THR A 434 14.37 -13.05 22.40
CA THR A 434 14.94 -14.20 21.70
C THR A 434 14.12 -14.27 20.41
N LEU A 435 14.73 -14.17 19.23
CA LEU A 435 14.07 -14.50 17.96
C LEU A 435 14.36 -15.98 17.65
N SER A 436 13.31 -16.79 17.62
CA SER A 436 13.37 -18.18 17.18
C SER A 436 13.25 -18.26 15.66
N ILE A 437 14.34 -18.65 15.01
CA ILE A 437 14.38 -19.08 13.62
C ILE A 437 13.97 -20.55 13.58
N PHE A 438 12.96 -20.90 12.78
CA PHE A 438 12.75 -22.27 12.33
C PHE A 438 13.21 -22.39 10.87
N GLU A 439 14.34 -23.06 10.73
CA GLU A 439 14.82 -23.65 9.49
C GLU A 439 13.88 -24.78 9.03
N ASN A 440 13.85 -25.03 7.73
CA ASN A 440 13.66 -26.39 7.22
C ASN A 440 14.71 -26.65 6.12
N PRO A 441 15.63 -27.61 6.31
CA PRO A 441 16.70 -27.91 5.36
C PRO A 441 16.19 -28.82 4.23
N GLN A 442 16.61 -28.54 3.00
CA GLN A 442 16.58 -29.51 1.89
C GLN A 442 17.84 -30.40 1.94
N PRO A 443 17.80 -31.63 1.38
CA PRO A 443 18.83 -32.66 1.62
C PRO A 443 20.14 -32.41 0.84
N PRO A 444 21.30 -32.95 1.31
CA PRO A 444 22.59 -32.77 0.65
C PRO A 444 22.74 -33.63 -0.62
N TYR A 445 23.42 -33.06 -1.61
CA TYR A 445 23.75 -33.65 -2.91
C TYR A 445 24.56 -34.96 -2.78
N PRO A 446 24.23 -36.02 -3.56
CA PRO A 446 25.01 -37.24 -3.61
C PRO A 446 26.22 -37.04 -4.55
N GLY A 447 27.44 -37.06 -4.01
CA GLY A 447 28.63 -36.95 -4.87
C GLY A 447 30.01 -37.02 -4.20
N PHE A 448 30.10 -36.92 -2.87
CA PHE A 448 31.40 -36.90 -2.22
C PHE A 448 31.95 -38.31 -1.98
N GLY A 449 32.86 -38.74 -2.86
CA GLY A 449 33.73 -39.89 -2.61
C GLY A 449 34.68 -39.62 -1.44
N GLY A 450 34.26 -39.98 -0.22
CA GLY A 450 35.17 -40.25 0.90
C GLY A 450 35.55 -39.12 1.88
N GLY A 451 34.88 -37.96 1.87
CA GLY A 451 35.19 -36.83 2.76
C GLY A 451 34.41 -36.81 4.09
N THR A 452 35.01 -36.28 5.15
CA THR A 452 34.34 -36.06 6.46
C THR A 452 33.76 -34.64 6.50
N VAL A 453 32.45 -34.53 6.75
CA VAL A 453 31.75 -33.23 6.89
C VAL A 453 31.99 -32.68 8.29
N VAL A 454 32.46 -31.44 8.41
CA VAL A 454 32.63 -30.74 9.69
C VAL A 454 31.75 -29.49 9.69
N LEU A 455 30.71 -29.50 10.52
CA LEU A 455 29.91 -28.30 10.81
C LEU A 455 30.72 -27.40 11.73
N LYS A 456 31.17 -26.23 11.24
CA LYS A 456 31.75 -25.20 12.11
C LYS A 456 30.64 -24.41 12.78
N THR A 457 30.29 -24.79 14.01
CA THR A 457 29.62 -23.87 14.95
C THR A 457 30.70 -22.97 15.56
N ASN A 458 30.73 -21.70 15.18
CA ASN A 458 31.58 -20.71 15.84
C ASN A 458 30.98 -20.36 17.21
N ILE A 459 31.41 -21.06 18.27
CA ILE A 459 31.29 -20.59 19.65
C ILE A 459 32.59 -20.97 20.37
N GLU A 460 33.32 -19.94 20.83
CA GLU A 460 34.19 -19.86 22.02
C GLU A 460 35.17 -18.68 21.79
N ASP A 461 34.91 -17.51 22.36
CA ASP A 461 35.26 -17.06 23.72
C ASP A 461 36.77 -16.88 23.95
N GLN A 462 37.18 -15.63 24.13
CA GLN A 462 38.37 -15.27 24.89
C GLN A 462 37.97 -14.45 26.12
N ILE A 463 38.15 -15.06 27.29
CA ILE A 463 38.28 -14.35 28.56
C ILE A 463 39.78 -14.36 28.95
N ASN A 464 40.30 -13.14 29.10
CA ASN A 464 41.31 -12.63 30.03
C ASN A 464 42.48 -13.53 30.49
N GLU A 465 43.70 -13.02 30.43
CA GLU A 465 44.25 -12.17 31.49
C GLU A 465 45.66 -11.62 31.18
N ASN A 466 45.84 -10.35 31.57
CA ASN A 466 47.01 -9.75 32.19
C ASN A 466 48.37 -9.69 31.46
N GLY A 467 48.86 -8.45 31.33
CA GLY A 467 50.23 -8.16 31.78
C GLY A 467 51.05 -7.20 30.92
N ASN A 468 50.97 -5.92 31.28
CA ASN A 468 52.09 -4.97 31.37
C ASN A 468 52.98 -4.62 30.17
N ASN A 469 52.92 -3.31 29.89
CA ASN A 469 54.03 -2.36 29.79
C ASN A 469 54.81 -2.15 28.48
N SER A 470 55.02 -0.84 28.27
CA SER A 470 56.11 -0.14 27.56
C SER A 470 56.12 -0.25 26.03
N SER A 471 55.70 0.78 25.29
CA SER A 471 56.35 2.09 25.02
C SER A 471 57.40 2.06 23.89
N SER A 472 57.37 3.14 23.09
CA SER A 472 58.40 3.66 22.17
C SER A 472 58.76 2.77 20.96
N SER A 473 58.36 3.14 19.74
CA SER A 473 58.88 4.21 18.87
C SER A 473 60.21 3.89 18.17
N SER A 474 60.23 4.25 16.88
CA SER A 474 61.35 4.56 15.99
C SER A 474 62.22 3.43 15.43
N SER A 475 62.14 3.32 14.10
CA SER A 475 63.18 3.01 13.09
C SER A 475 64.53 3.72 13.37
N PRO A 476 65.64 3.55 12.59
CA PRO A 476 65.86 2.77 11.35
C PRO A 476 67.25 2.07 11.21
N SER A 477 67.41 1.34 10.09
CA SER A 477 68.59 1.17 9.22
C SER A 477 69.99 0.80 9.76
N SER A 478 70.43 -0.39 9.31
CA SER A 478 71.75 -0.73 8.70
C SER A 478 73.07 -0.27 9.34
N SER A 479 73.95 -1.21 9.65
CA SER A 479 75.14 -1.54 8.82
C SER A 479 76.10 -2.49 9.54
N SER A 480 76.76 -3.30 8.71
CA SER A 480 77.70 -4.38 8.98
C SER A 480 79.04 -3.96 9.61
N THR A 481 79.65 -4.85 10.39
CA THR A 481 81.06 -5.29 10.19
C THR A 481 81.41 -6.53 11.03
N SER A 482 82.28 -7.33 10.43
CA SER A 482 82.76 -8.69 10.70
C SER A 482 83.85 -8.80 11.79
N THR A 483 83.95 -9.93 12.50
CA THR A 483 84.90 -11.06 12.27
C THR A 483 84.91 -12.09 13.42
N SER A 484 85.01 -13.36 13.02
CA SER A 484 85.02 -14.71 13.63
C SER A 484 86.06 -14.98 14.77
N PRO A 485 86.24 -16.21 15.36
CA PRO A 485 85.79 -17.53 14.90
C PRO A 485 85.45 -18.66 15.93
N ASP A 486 85.00 -19.78 15.34
CA ASP A 486 85.16 -21.20 15.73
C ASP A 486 84.41 -21.81 16.93
N SER A 487 83.38 -22.63 16.66
CA SER A 487 83.50 -24.08 16.36
C SER A 487 82.25 -24.90 16.74
N LEU A 488 82.07 -26.00 15.99
CA LEU A 488 81.21 -27.18 16.20
C LEU A 488 79.81 -27.16 15.58
N SER A 489 79.71 -27.95 14.49
CA SER A 489 78.56 -28.24 13.66
C SER A 489 77.58 -29.22 14.32
N SER A 490 76.38 -28.75 14.65
CA SER A 490 75.16 -29.56 14.75
C SER A 490 74.38 -29.42 13.45
N ILE A 491 74.02 -30.54 12.82
CA ILE A 491 73.14 -30.58 11.65
C ILE A 491 71.77 -30.04 12.09
N SER A 492 71.42 -28.84 11.63
CA SER A 492 70.06 -28.28 11.75
C SER A 492 69.09 -29.15 10.95
N PRO A 493 67.87 -29.42 11.44
CA PRO A 493 66.82 -29.93 10.58
C PRO A 493 66.63 -28.98 9.38
N PRO A 494 66.22 -29.48 8.20
CA PRO A 494 65.86 -28.63 7.09
C PRO A 494 64.84 -27.59 7.56
N PRO A 495 64.88 -26.35 7.05
CA PRO A 495 63.90 -25.34 7.42
C PRO A 495 62.48 -25.91 7.22
N PRO A 496 61.54 -25.66 8.16
CA PRO A 496 60.16 -26.10 7.98
C PRO A 496 59.65 -25.53 6.67
N ASP A 497 58.99 -26.38 5.87
CA ASP A 497 58.36 -25.92 4.65
C ASP A 497 57.34 -24.84 4.99
N THR A 498 57.53 -23.65 4.42
CA THR A 498 56.63 -22.50 4.58
C THR A 498 55.88 -22.19 3.29
N THR A 499 56.01 -23.04 2.27
CA THR A 499 55.47 -22.81 0.93
C THR A 499 54.08 -23.43 0.85
N PRO A 500 53.01 -22.63 0.73
CA PRO A 500 51.67 -23.20 0.60
C PRO A 500 51.47 -23.92 -0.74
N PRO A 501 50.53 -24.88 -0.82
CA PRO A 501 50.20 -25.50 -2.08
C PRO A 501 49.72 -24.51 -3.15
N ASP A 502 50.14 -24.73 -4.39
CA ASP A 502 49.54 -24.08 -5.55
C ASP A 502 48.19 -24.72 -5.88
N ILE A 503 47.22 -23.93 -6.34
CA ILE A 503 45.89 -24.44 -6.72
C ILE A 503 45.35 -23.80 -7.99
N SER A 504 44.55 -24.56 -8.73
CA SER A 504 43.70 -24.07 -9.81
C SER A 504 42.26 -24.52 -9.60
N LEU A 505 41.30 -23.70 -10.06
CA LEU A 505 39.86 -23.98 -10.03
C LEU A 505 39.28 -23.65 -11.41
N THR A 506 38.46 -24.54 -11.96
CA THR A 506 37.83 -24.36 -13.27
C THR A 506 36.42 -24.97 -13.26
N ILE A 507 35.47 -24.25 -13.85
CA ILE A 507 34.09 -24.72 -14.03
C ILE A 507 33.86 -24.79 -15.54
N LEU A 508 33.58 -25.98 -16.06
CA LEU A 508 33.58 -26.23 -17.51
C LEU A 508 32.50 -25.43 -18.23
N GLU A 509 31.31 -25.33 -17.65
CA GLU A 509 30.15 -24.69 -18.24
C GLU A 509 30.35 -23.19 -18.45
N CYS A 510 31.23 -22.56 -17.66
CA CYS A 510 31.55 -21.14 -17.79
C CYS A 510 32.21 -20.78 -19.12
N GLN A 511 32.70 -21.76 -19.90
CA GLN A 511 33.15 -21.52 -21.27
C GLN A 511 32.00 -21.11 -22.21
N ASN A 512 30.77 -21.49 -21.88
CA ASN A 512 29.55 -21.13 -22.60
C ASN A 512 28.81 -19.98 -21.91
N SER A 513 29.50 -19.18 -21.09
CA SER A 513 28.85 -18.10 -20.37
C SER A 513 28.27 -17.06 -21.33
N LEU A 514 27.09 -16.55 -20.97
CA LEU A 514 26.47 -15.40 -21.64
C LEU A 514 27.17 -14.07 -21.33
N ALA A 515 27.94 -14.02 -20.24
CA ALA A 515 28.66 -12.84 -19.80
C ALA A 515 30.12 -12.86 -20.28
N GLU A 516 30.66 -11.70 -20.66
CA GLU A 516 32.09 -11.59 -21.03
C GLU A 516 33.04 -11.72 -19.83
N ASN A 517 32.56 -11.33 -18.64
CA ASN A 517 33.30 -11.42 -17.38
C ASN A 517 32.39 -12.07 -16.31
N GLY A 518 32.79 -13.21 -15.77
CA GLY A 518 31.99 -13.98 -14.81
C GLY A 518 31.45 -15.28 -15.41
N CYS A 519 30.53 -15.93 -14.70
CA CYS A 519 29.91 -17.16 -15.15
C CYS A 519 28.40 -17.07 -15.03
N LEU A 520 27.77 -16.50 -16.04
CA LEU A 520 26.32 -16.46 -16.24
C LEU A 520 25.90 -17.55 -17.21
N LEU A 521 24.99 -18.44 -16.79
CA LEU A 521 24.48 -19.56 -17.58
C LEU A 521 22.96 -19.50 -17.69
N ASN A 522 22.43 -19.92 -18.84
CA ASN A 522 20.99 -19.92 -19.14
C ASN A 522 20.34 -21.31 -19.13
N SER A 523 21.00 -22.29 -18.51
CA SER A 523 20.47 -23.65 -18.40
C SER A 523 20.79 -24.23 -17.03
N THR A 524 19.94 -25.15 -16.58
CA THR A 524 20.07 -25.89 -15.32
C THR A 524 20.81 -27.19 -15.56
N THR A 525 21.97 -27.08 -16.21
CA THR A 525 22.87 -28.22 -16.42
C THR A 525 23.76 -28.43 -15.21
N SER A 526 24.20 -29.67 -15.01
CA SER A 526 25.21 -29.98 -14.00
C SER A 526 26.48 -29.17 -14.23
N LEU A 527 26.97 -28.50 -13.18
CA LEU A 527 28.26 -27.83 -13.16
C LEU A 527 29.37 -28.84 -12.89
N HIS A 528 30.30 -28.97 -13.84
CA HIS A 528 31.49 -29.80 -13.71
C HIS A 528 32.64 -28.92 -13.21
N ILE A 529 32.95 -29.06 -11.93
CA ILE A 529 33.96 -28.27 -11.24
C ILE A 529 35.23 -29.13 -11.12
N LEU A 530 36.35 -28.59 -11.58
CA LEU A 530 37.66 -29.21 -11.63
C LEU A 530 38.66 -28.36 -10.85
N TRP A 531 39.54 -29.02 -10.10
CA TRP A 531 40.66 -28.35 -9.45
C TRP A 531 41.89 -29.23 -9.38
N ASN A 532 43.06 -28.61 -9.26
CA ASN A 532 44.32 -29.34 -9.17
C ASN A 532 45.36 -28.57 -8.34
N SER A 533 46.42 -29.27 -7.94
CA SER A 533 47.64 -28.72 -7.33
C SER A 533 48.86 -29.45 -7.90
N SER A 534 49.98 -28.77 -8.10
CA SER A 534 51.26 -29.41 -8.48
C SER A 534 52.17 -29.69 -7.28
N SER A 535 51.69 -29.42 -6.06
CA SER A 535 52.46 -29.58 -4.82
C SER A 535 52.58 -31.05 -4.42
N ASP A 536 53.82 -31.53 -4.30
CA ASP A 536 54.14 -32.94 -4.01
C ASP A 536 53.77 -33.37 -2.57
N ASP A 537 53.47 -32.42 -1.69
CA ASP A 537 53.21 -32.58 -0.26
C ASP A 537 51.78 -32.21 0.17
N LEU A 538 50.86 -32.08 -0.79
CA LEU A 538 49.44 -31.81 -0.53
C LEU A 538 48.81 -32.81 0.48
N GLU A 539 48.06 -32.29 1.47
CA GLU A 539 47.27 -33.07 2.43
C GLU A 539 45.83 -33.24 1.92
N TYR A 540 45.11 -32.13 1.70
CA TYR A 540 43.73 -32.12 1.18
C TYR A 540 43.33 -30.73 0.62
N PHE A 541 42.21 -30.70 -0.11
CA PHE A 541 41.50 -29.48 -0.50
C PHE A 541 40.32 -29.22 0.45
N GLU A 542 40.06 -27.96 0.77
CA GLU A 542 38.83 -27.48 1.38
C GLU A 542 37.99 -26.79 0.29
N PHE A 543 36.81 -27.35 0.04
CA PHE A 543 35.85 -26.87 -0.95
C PHE A 543 34.62 -26.31 -0.25
N THR A 544 34.18 -25.13 -0.67
CA THR A 544 33.03 -24.42 -0.11
C THR A 544 32.01 -24.12 -1.21
N PHE A 545 30.73 -24.45 -0.98
CA PHE A 545 29.61 -24.09 -1.87
C PHE A 545 28.51 -23.40 -1.04
N ASN A 546 28.20 -22.13 -1.35
CA ASN A 546 27.18 -21.34 -0.64
C ASN A 546 27.28 -21.51 0.89
N ASP A 547 28.50 -21.34 1.43
CA ASP A 547 28.86 -21.44 2.84
C ASP A 547 29.00 -22.87 3.42
N LEU A 548 28.64 -23.92 2.67
CA LEU A 548 28.85 -25.30 3.08
C LEU A 548 30.28 -25.74 2.76
N VAL A 549 31.05 -26.05 3.81
CA VAL A 549 32.46 -26.44 3.71
C VAL A 549 32.63 -27.96 3.77
N SER A 550 33.46 -28.51 2.89
CA SER A 550 33.86 -29.92 2.86
C SER A 550 35.37 -30.05 2.63
N THR A 551 35.96 -31.16 3.05
CA THR A 551 37.36 -31.49 2.75
C THR A 551 37.45 -32.73 1.87
N THR A 552 38.37 -32.72 0.90
CA THR A 552 38.48 -33.77 -0.11
C THR A 552 39.88 -33.88 -0.69
N THR A 553 40.29 -35.07 -1.12
CA THR A 553 41.48 -35.29 -1.95
C THR A 553 41.13 -35.49 -3.43
N SER A 554 39.84 -35.54 -3.77
CA SER A 554 39.38 -35.56 -5.16
C SER A 554 39.74 -34.24 -5.84
N THR A 555 39.82 -34.27 -7.17
CA THR A 555 40.16 -33.13 -8.03
C THR A 555 38.96 -32.62 -8.85
N SER A 556 37.76 -33.11 -8.56
CA SER A 556 36.55 -32.76 -9.28
C SER A 556 35.28 -33.01 -8.47
N THR A 557 34.22 -32.27 -8.78
CA THR A 557 32.85 -32.57 -8.35
C THR A 557 31.84 -32.12 -9.41
N GLU A 558 30.65 -32.69 -9.35
CA GLU A 558 29.49 -32.28 -10.14
C GLU A 558 28.43 -31.70 -9.20
N ILE A 559 27.83 -30.56 -9.55
CA ILE A 559 26.78 -29.91 -8.75
C ILE A 559 25.63 -29.49 -9.67
N LEU A 560 24.39 -29.76 -9.25
CA LEU A 560 23.20 -29.23 -9.91
C LEU A 560 22.71 -27.98 -9.17
N PRO A 561 23.01 -26.75 -9.67
CA PRO A 561 22.60 -25.53 -9.00
C PRO A 561 21.07 -25.33 -9.12
N PRO A 562 20.42 -24.67 -8.14
CA PRO A 562 19.02 -24.30 -8.25
C PRO A 562 18.75 -23.34 -9.42
N ASP A 563 17.55 -23.37 -9.97
CA ASP A 563 17.12 -22.43 -11.01
C ASP A 563 17.18 -20.98 -10.49
N ASN A 564 17.54 -20.04 -11.36
CA ASN A 564 17.59 -18.60 -11.05
C ASN A 564 18.38 -18.27 -9.77
N SER A 565 19.55 -18.89 -9.59
CA SER A 565 20.36 -18.78 -8.36
C SER A 565 21.76 -18.24 -8.61
N LYS A 566 22.31 -17.56 -7.60
CA LYS A 566 23.69 -17.08 -7.57
C LYS A 566 24.48 -17.91 -6.56
N ASN A 567 25.45 -18.67 -7.05
CA ASN A 567 26.19 -19.65 -6.26
C ASN A 567 27.66 -19.26 -6.14
N THR A 568 28.18 -19.27 -4.91
CA THR A 568 29.58 -18.98 -4.61
C THR A 568 30.33 -20.29 -4.35
N ILE A 569 31.37 -20.54 -5.12
CA ILE A 569 32.26 -21.69 -5.01
C ILE A 569 33.63 -21.18 -4.57
N SER A 570 34.18 -21.75 -3.50
CA SER A 570 35.53 -21.41 -3.00
C SER A 570 36.37 -22.67 -2.79
N LEU A 571 37.66 -22.60 -3.10
CA LEU A 571 38.61 -23.70 -2.95
C LEU A 571 39.90 -23.19 -2.31
N ARG A 572 40.41 -23.90 -1.31
CA ARG A 572 41.80 -23.75 -0.83
C ARG A 572 42.42 -25.12 -0.57
N ALA A 573 43.74 -25.20 -0.51
CA ALA A 573 44.48 -26.42 -0.23
C ALA A 573 45.33 -26.29 1.02
N LYS A 574 45.60 -27.42 1.67
CA LYS A 574 46.50 -27.52 2.81
C LYS A 574 47.55 -28.60 2.54
N ASP A 575 48.82 -28.30 2.83
CA ASP A 575 49.90 -29.29 2.79
C ASP A 575 50.02 -30.09 4.09
N LYS A 576 50.85 -31.14 4.08
CA LYS A 576 51.14 -31.99 5.25
C LYS A 576 51.89 -31.25 6.36
N ASN A 577 52.47 -30.10 6.05
CA ASN A 577 53.25 -29.26 6.96
C ASN A 577 52.38 -28.19 7.65
N GLY A 578 51.12 -28.05 7.26
CA GLY A 578 50.15 -27.14 7.85
C GLY A 578 49.99 -25.80 7.12
N ASN A 579 50.66 -25.55 6.00
CA ASN A 579 50.49 -24.31 5.26
C ASN A 579 49.22 -24.36 4.39
N TRP A 580 48.54 -23.23 4.29
CA TRP A 580 47.29 -23.09 3.54
C TRP A 580 47.48 -22.19 2.34
N SER A 581 46.98 -22.61 1.18
CA SER A 581 46.84 -21.72 0.03
C SER A 581 45.82 -20.61 0.34
N PRO A 582 45.95 -19.43 -0.28
CA PRO A 582 44.85 -18.49 -0.37
C PRO A 582 43.63 -19.16 -1.05
N PRO A 583 42.39 -18.78 -0.69
CA PRO A 583 41.21 -19.30 -1.37
C PRO A 583 41.06 -18.73 -2.78
N LEU A 584 40.73 -19.59 -3.74
CA LEU A 584 40.21 -19.23 -5.05
C LEU A 584 38.69 -19.27 -4.99
N THR A 585 38.03 -18.16 -5.32
CA THR A 585 36.57 -18.05 -5.30
C THR A 585 36.04 -17.71 -6.69
N GLN A 586 34.98 -18.40 -7.11
CA GLN A 586 34.26 -18.16 -8.36
C GLN A 586 32.75 -18.11 -8.07
N VAL A 587 32.05 -17.18 -8.71
CA VAL A 587 30.59 -17.05 -8.63
C VAL A 587 29.98 -17.53 -9.94
N VAL A 588 28.97 -18.40 -9.83
CA VAL A 588 28.17 -18.88 -10.96
C VAL A 588 26.72 -18.44 -10.75
N GLU A 589 26.17 -17.72 -11.73
CA GLU A 589 24.78 -17.29 -11.74
C GLU A 589 24.02 -18.07 -12.81
N ILE A 590 22.93 -18.73 -12.41
CA ILE A 590 21.98 -19.37 -13.31
C ILE A 590 20.83 -18.40 -13.48
N SER A 591 20.47 -18.06 -14.72
CA SER A 591 19.31 -17.23 -15.03
C SER A 591 18.64 -17.74 -16.30
N LEU A 592 17.41 -18.24 -16.17
CA LEU A 592 16.67 -18.83 -17.31
C LEU A 592 16.12 -17.76 -18.26
N MET A 593 15.88 -16.56 -17.74
CA MET A 593 15.46 -15.37 -18.51
C MET A 593 16.46 -14.22 -18.24
N PRO A 594 17.72 -14.33 -18.71
CA PRO A 594 18.74 -13.32 -18.44
C PRO A 594 18.49 -12.03 -19.24
N VAL A 595 17.85 -12.15 -20.41
CA VAL A 595 17.33 -11.05 -21.22
C VAL A 595 15.86 -11.33 -21.52
N VAL A 596 15.00 -10.33 -21.40
CA VAL A 596 13.54 -10.44 -21.62
C VAL A 596 13.07 -9.41 -22.63
N ILE A 597 11.96 -9.70 -23.32
CA ILE A 597 11.22 -8.71 -24.11
C ILE A 597 10.51 -7.80 -23.12
N ASN A 598 10.83 -6.51 -23.18
CA ASN A 598 10.47 -5.55 -22.14
C ASN A 598 9.36 -4.58 -22.58
N GLU A 599 9.43 -4.07 -23.81
CA GLU A 599 8.45 -3.11 -24.32
C GLU A 599 8.30 -3.26 -25.85
N VAL A 600 7.07 -3.08 -26.35
CA VAL A 600 6.74 -3.21 -27.78
C VAL A 600 5.82 -2.07 -28.22
N ALA A 601 6.27 -1.29 -29.20
CA ALA A 601 5.51 -0.19 -29.81
C ALA A 601 4.98 -0.59 -31.19
N TRP A 602 4.13 -1.60 -31.21
CA TRP A 602 3.57 -2.17 -32.45
C TRP A 602 2.68 -1.18 -33.23
N ALA A 603 2.09 -0.19 -32.57
CA ALA A 603 1.19 0.79 -33.20
C ALA A 603 1.91 1.96 -33.89
N GLY A 604 3.23 2.05 -33.76
CA GLY A 604 4.01 3.24 -34.11
C GLY A 604 4.01 4.31 -33.01
N THR A 605 4.51 5.51 -33.33
CA THR A 605 4.69 6.61 -32.36
C THR A 605 3.69 7.76 -32.52
N GLY A 606 2.87 7.76 -33.59
CA GLY A 606 1.87 8.80 -33.80
C GLY A 606 1.05 8.63 -35.08
N PRO A 607 0.02 9.47 -35.31
CA PRO A 607 -0.87 9.35 -36.48
C PRO A 607 -0.19 9.56 -37.83
N ASN A 608 0.92 10.30 -37.86
CA ASN A 608 1.76 10.45 -39.06
C ASN A 608 2.92 9.46 -39.09
N ASN A 609 3.17 8.76 -37.98
CA ASN A 609 4.35 7.93 -37.70
C ASN A 609 3.91 6.52 -37.28
N SER A 610 2.86 5.99 -37.93
CA SER A 610 2.29 4.68 -37.59
C SER A 610 3.15 3.49 -38.04
N SER A 611 4.17 3.75 -38.86
CA SER A 611 5.20 2.77 -39.24
C SER A 611 6.42 2.78 -38.32
N ASP A 612 6.48 3.73 -37.38
CA ASP A 612 7.64 3.95 -36.51
C ASP A 612 7.56 2.98 -35.32
N GLU A 613 7.69 1.69 -35.64
CA GLU A 613 7.63 0.58 -34.70
C GLU A 613 8.98 0.32 -34.05
N TRP A 614 8.96 -0.10 -32.78
CA TRP A 614 10.16 -0.51 -32.07
C TRP A 614 9.88 -1.60 -31.03
N ILE A 615 10.94 -2.32 -30.68
CA ILE A 615 10.97 -3.41 -29.70
C ILE A 615 12.13 -3.17 -28.75
N GLU A 616 11.93 -3.41 -27.47
CA GLU A 616 12.98 -3.29 -26.47
C GLU A 616 13.21 -4.60 -25.71
N LEU A 617 14.49 -4.89 -25.47
CA LEU A 617 14.94 -5.95 -24.60
C LEU A 617 15.56 -5.38 -23.31
N TYR A 618 15.41 -6.09 -22.19
CA TYR A 618 15.99 -5.72 -20.90
C TYR A 618 16.90 -6.83 -20.36
N ASN A 619 18.11 -6.46 -19.91
CA ASN A 619 19.04 -7.35 -19.24
C ASN A 619 18.75 -7.37 -17.73
N ARG A 620 18.29 -8.51 -17.22
CA ARG A 620 17.95 -8.68 -15.81
C ARG A 620 19.14 -8.92 -14.90
N THR A 621 20.32 -9.17 -15.46
CA THR A 621 21.51 -9.62 -14.73
C THR A 621 22.44 -8.46 -14.37
N ASP A 622 23.38 -8.74 -13.46
CA ASP A 622 24.45 -7.80 -13.09
C ASP A 622 25.65 -7.86 -14.05
N TYR A 623 25.53 -8.57 -15.17
CA TYR A 623 26.60 -8.78 -16.14
C TYR A 623 26.27 -8.13 -17.48
N ASP A 624 27.29 -7.64 -18.19
CA ASP A 624 27.16 -7.33 -19.61
C ASP A 624 26.97 -8.64 -20.40
N ILE A 625 25.91 -8.71 -21.22
CA ILE A 625 25.58 -9.90 -22.01
C ILE A 625 25.88 -9.64 -23.49
N SER A 626 26.65 -10.54 -24.11
CA SER A 626 26.86 -10.52 -25.55
C SER A 626 25.62 -11.05 -26.28
N LEU A 627 25.16 -10.32 -27.30
CA LEU A 627 24.00 -10.69 -28.12
C LEU A 627 24.38 -11.52 -29.35
N ASN A 628 25.59 -12.09 -29.38
CA ASN A 628 25.98 -13.05 -30.41
C ASN A 628 25.13 -14.33 -30.31
N ASN A 629 24.64 -14.85 -31.44
CA ASN A 629 23.73 -16.00 -31.54
C ASN A 629 22.33 -15.80 -30.92
N TRP A 630 21.96 -14.56 -30.60
CA TRP A 630 20.60 -14.23 -30.22
C TRP A 630 19.79 -13.84 -31.46
N VAL A 631 18.54 -14.31 -31.50
CA VAL A 631 17.59 -14.03 -32.59
C VAL A 631 16.24 -13.65 -31.98
N LEU A 632 15.68 -12.54 -32.44
CA LEU A 632 14.29 -12.16 -32.17
C LEU A 632 13.46 -12.35 -33.44
N TYR A 633 12.33 -13.04 -33.35
CA TYR A 633 11.45 -13.24 -34.51
C TYR A 633 9.97 -13.33 -34.14
N SER A 634 9.10 -12.97 -35.08
CA SER A 634 7.65 -13.24 -35.00
C SER A 634 7.39 -14.71 -35.30
N GLN A 635 6.81 -15.46 -34.35
CA GLN A 635 6.33 -16.83 -34.60
C GLN A 635 5.06 -16.84 -35.46
N THR A 636 4.33 -15.73 -35.52
CA THR A 636 3.05 -15.63 -36.23
C THR A 636 3.23 -15.74 -37.74
N ASP A 637 4.20 -15.02 -38.30
CA ASP A 637 4.40 -14.91 -39.75
C ASP A 637 5.88 -14.86 -40.17
N ASN A 638 6.80 -15.05 -39.21
CA ASN A 638 8.25 -15.03 -39.42
C ASN A 638 8.80 -13.68 -39.93
N THR A 639 8.06 -12.59 -39.71
CA THR A 639 8.52 -11.22 -39.91
C THR A 639 8.10 -10.34 -38.71
N PRO A 640 9.01 -9.63 -38.04
CA PRO A 640 10.43 -9.53 -38.33
C PRO A 640 11.19 -10.81 -37.96
N TYR A 641 12.37 -10.99 -38.57
CA TYR A 641 13.37 -11.98 -38.17
C TYR A 641 14.71 -11.25 -38.03
N ILE A 642 15.20 -11.12 -36.79
CA ILE A 642 16.26 -10.18 -36.44
C ILE A 642 17.41 -10.93 -35.79
N ASN A 643 18.56 -10.97 -36.48
CA ASN A 643 19.82 -11.40 -35.88
C ASN A 643 20.38 -10.26 -35.02
N LEU A 644 20.42 -10.48 -33.70
CA LEU A 644 20.97 -9.52 -32.74
C LEU A 644 22.50 -9.53 -32.80
N SER A 645 23.11 -8.49 -32.24
CA SER A 645 24.56 -8.28 -32.29
C SER A 645 24.98 -7.27 -31.22
N GLY A 646 26.27 -7.21 -30.91
CA GLY A 646 26.76 -6.29 -29.89
C GLY A 646 26.53 -6.81 -28.47
N LYS A 647 26.25 -5.92 -27.53
CA LYS A 647 26.04 -6.27 -26.12
C LYS A 647 24.96 -5.42 -25.47
N ILE A 648 24.30 -5.98 -24.47
CA ILE A 648 23.41 -5.27 -23.55
C ILE A 648 24.12 -5.15 -22.20
N LEU A 649 24.25 -3.92 -21.67
CA LEU A 649 24.94 -3.69 -20.41
C LEU A 649 24.17 -4.31 -19.24
N SER A 650 24.84 -4.55 -18.11
CA SER A 650 24.19 -4.97 -16.87
C SER A 650 23.02 -4.04 -16.51
N LYS A 651 21.83 -4.59 -16.22
CA LYS A 651 20.59 -3.80 -15.98
C LYS A 651 20.25 -2.78 -17.08
N GLY A 652 20.79 -2.97 -18.29
CA GLY A 652 20.61 -2.09 -19.43
C GLY A 652 19.48 -2.55 -20.36
N TYR A 653 19.18 -1.68 -21.33
CA TYR A 653 18.16 -1.88 -22.36
C TYR A 653 18.81 -1.98 -23.74
N TYR A 654 18.15 -2.68 -24.67
CA TYR A 654 18.56 -2.80 -26.06
C TYR A 654 17.38 -2.47 -26.97
N LEU A 655 17.45 -1.33 -27.65
CA LEU A 655 16.38 -0.75 -28.45
C LEU A 655 16.53 -1.13 -29.93
N LEU A 656 15.47 -1.70 -30.50
CA LEU A 656 15.38 -2.07 -31.90
C LEU A 656 14.35 -1.20 -32.62
N GLU A 657 14.78 -0.44 -33.63
CA GLU A 657 13.90 0.42 -34.43
C GLU A 657 13.70 -0.13 -35.85
N ARG A 658 12.48 0.02 -36.36
CA ARG A 658 12.15 -0.42 -37.71
C ARG A 658 12.65 0.58 -38.74
N THR A 659 13.40 0.08 -39.73
CA THR A 659 13.86 0.75 -40.97
C THR A 659 14.77 1.98 -40.85
N SER A 660 14.71 2.77 -39.77
CA SER A 660 15.54 3.95 -39.56
C SER A 660 15.74 4.21 -38.07
N ASP A 661 16.83 4.91 -37.73
CA ASP A 661 17.18 5.38 -36.38
C ASP A 661 16.54 6.74 -36.07
N ASN A 662 15.25 6.87 -36.38
CA ASN A 662 14.50 8.12 -36.22
C ASN A 662 13.10 7.87 -35.65
N THR A 663 12.79 6.63 -35.28
CA THR A 663 11.52 6.26 -34.63
C THR A 663 11.49 6.86 -33.22
N VAL A 664 12.58 6.71 -32.46
CA VAL A 664 12.84 7.48 -31.24
C VAL A 664 13.94 8.51 -31.54
N SER A 665 13.56 9.71 -31.96
CA SER A 665 14.47 10.66 -32.61
C SER A 665 15.59 11.23 -31.72
N ASP A 666 15.44 11.13 -30.40
CA ASP A 666 16.41 11.64 -29.41
C ASP A 666 17.13 10.52 -28.63
N ILE A 667 16.84 9.25 -28.89
CA ILE A 667 17.49 8.09 -28.27
C ILE A 667 17.97 7.13 -29.37
N PRO A 668 19.29 6.92 -29.54
CA PRO A 668 19.79 6.06 -30.61
C PRO A 668 19.40 4.60 -30.40
N ALA A 669 18.96 3.94 -31.46
CA ALA A 669 18.72 2.51 -31.53
C ALA A 669 20.03 1.72 -31.46
N ASP A 670 19.98 0.56 -30.83
CA ASP A 670 21.09 -0.39 -30.82
C ASP A 670 21.03 -1.32 -32.05
N LYS A 671 19.86 -1.44 -32.68
CA LYS A 671 19.66 -2.22 -33.90
C LYS A 671 18.58 -1.62 -34.78
N ILE A 672 18.87 -1.51 -36.07
CA ILE A 672 17.84 -1.26 -37.09
C ILE A 672 17.42 -2.60 -37.70
N TYR A 673 16.11 -2.83 -37.79
CA TYR A 673 15.53 -4.04 -38.38
C TYR A 673 14.54 -3.74 -39.51
N THR A 674 14.11 -4.78 -40.21
CA THR A 674 13.09 -4.72 -41.25
C THR A 674 12.03 -5.79 -41.03
N GLY A 675 10.81 -5.55 -41.50
CA GLY A 675 9.63 -6.36 -41.20
C GLY A 675 8.66 -5.56 -40.33
N SER A 676 7.37 -5.58 -40.64
CA SER A 676 6.34 -4.89 -39.88
C SER A 676 5.80 -5.77 -38.75
N LEU A 677 5.37 -5.14 -37.66
CA LEU A 677 4.51 -5.77 -36.66
C LEU A 677 3.04 -5.64 -37.09
N ASN A 678 2.28 -6.72 -36.96
CA ASN A 678 0.85 -6.73 -37.25
C ASN A 678 0.07 -6.08 -36.11
N ASN A 679 -0.73 -5.06 -36.41
CA ASN A 679 -1.61 -4.39 -35.45
C ASN A 679 -2.65 -5.33 -34.80
N ASP A 680 -2.97 -6.45 -35.44
CA ASP A 680 -3.87 -7.47 -34.90
C ASP A 680 -3.18 -8.43 -33.92
N GLY A 681 -1.89 -8.26 -33.61
CA GLY A 681 -1.17 -9.09 -32.62
C GLY A 681 -0.16 -10.06 -33.22
N GLU A 682 1.00 -10.17 -32.58
CA GLU A 682 2.03 -11.17 -32.89
C GLU A 682 2.66 -11.78 -31.63
N ILE A 683 3.16 -13.01 -31.77
CA ILE A 683 4.00 -13.66 -30.75
C ILE A 683 5.45 -13.43 -31.13
N LEU A 684 6.14 -12.58 -30.37
CA LEU A 684 7.57 -12.35 -30.52
C LEU A 684 8.33 -13.34 -29.65
N VAL A 685 9.29 -14.04 -30.24
CA VAL A 685 10.15 -15.00 -29.58
C VAL A 685 11.57 -14.48 -29.55
N LEU A 686 12.14 -14.37 -28.35
CA LEU A 686 13.56 -14.13 -28.14
C LEU A 686 14.26 -15.48 -27.90
N SER A 687 15.24 -15.80 -28.74
CA SER A 687 15.96 -17.07 -28.68
C SER A 687 17.47 -16.86 -28.60
N TYR A 688 18.15 -17.78 -27.93
CA TYR A 688 19.60 -17.91 -27.90
C TYR A 688 20.00 -19.32 -28.34
N ALA A 689 20.86 -19.43 -29.34
CA ALA A 689 21.32 -20.72 -29.87
C ALA A 689 20.16 -21.70 -30.18
N SER A 690 19.07 -21.17 -30.75
CA SER A 690 17.83 -21.89 -31.08
C SER A 690 16.96 -22.35 -29.89
N SER A 691 17.31 -22.00 -28.65
CA SER A 691 16.43 -22.18 -27.49
C SER A 691 15.66 -20.89 -27.20
N THR A 692 14.35 -20.99 -26.97
CA THR A 692 13.52 -19.86 -26.53
C THR A 692 13.93 -19.42 -25.12
N ILE A 693 14.15 -18.13 -24.94
CA ILE A 693 14.52 -17.50 -23.67
C ILE A 693 13.32 -16.75 -23.08
N ASP A 694 12.60 -15.99 -23.90
CA ASP A 694 11.39 -15.28 -23.51
C ASP A 694 10.48 -15.15 -24.73
N GLU A 695 9.18 -15.01 -24.51
CA GLU A 695 8.21 -14.77 -25.57
C GLU A 695 7.08 -13.86 -25.08
N THR A 696 6.46 -13.13 -26.00
CA THR A 696 5.21 -12.42 -25.71
C THR A 696 4.01 -13.37 -25.80
N THR A 697 2.86 -12.92 -25.32
CA THR A 697 1.59 -13.62 -25.52
C THR A 697 0.56 -12.70 -26.15
N LEU A 698 -0.58 -13.27 -26.54
CA LEU A 698 -1.73 -12.55 -27.08
C LEU A 698 -2.85 -12.50 -26.04
N CYS A 699 -3.62 -11.41 -26.03
CA CYS A 699 -4.64 -11.15 -25.03
C CYS A 699 -6.03 -10.91 -25.67
N GLY A 700 -7.08 -11.22 -24.90
CA GLY A 700 -8.48 -10.94 -25.21
C GLY A 700 -9.38 -12.17 -25.18
N LEU A 701 -10.65 -11.99 -24.78
CA LEU A 701 -11.74 -12.98 -24.91
C LEU A 701 -12.47 -12.88 -26.28
N GLY A 702 -11.89 -12.13 -27.23
CA GLY A 702 -12.44 -11.81 -28.56
C GLY A 702 -11.40 -12.01 -29.68
N PRO A 703 -11.38 -11.25 -30.79
CA PRO A 703 -10.32 -11.39 -31.80
C PRO A 703 -8.96 -11.22 -31.11
N VAL A 704 -8.09 -12.20 -31.35
CA VAL A 704 -6.74 -12.28 -30.79
C VAL A 704 -6.01 -10.96 -31.09
N ARG A 705 -5.39 -10.35 -30.08
CA ARG A 705 -4.69 -9.06 -30.16
C ARG A 705 -3.43 -9.06 -29.30
N TRP A 706 -2.59 -8.05 -29.48
CA TRP A 706 -1.54 -7.71 -28.51
C TRP A 706 -2.09 -7.63 -27.09
N CYS A 707 -1.29 -8.06 -26.11
CA CYS A 707 -1.51 -7.71 -24.71
C CYS A 707 -1.44 -6.19 -24.49
N PRO A 708 -2.01 -5.66 -23.39
CA PRO A 708 -2.47 -4.26 -23.33
C PRO A 708 -1.51 -3.23 -23.94
N GLY A 709 -2.06 -2.37 -24.79
CA GLY A 709 -1.47 -1.30 -25.60
C GLY A 709 -2.62 -0.63 -26.36
N TYR A 710 -2.43 0.55 -26.95
CA TYR A 710 -3.53 1.22 -27.67
C TYR A 710 -3.06 1.84 -28.99
N ASP A 711 -3.66 1.39 -30.09
CA ASP A 711 -3.45 1.89 -31.45
C ASP A 711 -3.90 3.35 -31.62
N TYR A 712 -5.10 3.69 -31.18
CA TYR A 712 -5.68 5.03 -31.33
C TYR A 712 -4.98 6.12 -30.50
N LYS A 713 -4.08 5.72 -29.59
CA LYS A 713 -3.28 6.59 -28.73
C LYS A 713 -1.77 6.33 -28.81
N TYR A 714 -1.33 5.37 -29.62
CA TYR A 714 0.09 5.01 -29.77
C TYR A 714 0.78 4.71 -28.42
N ARG A 715 0.06 4.03 -27.51
CA ARG A 715 0.60 3.59 -26.21
C ARG A 715 1.25 2.23 -26.37
N THR A 716 2.50 2.12 -25.94
CA THR A 716 3.29 0.89 -26.00
C THR A 716 2.74 -0.19 -25.07
N MET A 717 3.07 -1.44 -25.40
CA MET A 717 2.87 -2.60 -24.54
C MET A 717 4.12 -2.81 -23.68
N GLU A 718 3.98 -2.64 -22.38
CA GLU A 718 5.08 -2.67 -21.41
C GLU A 718 4.97 -3.88 -20.46
N ARG A 719 6.10 -4.54 -20.20
CA ARG A 719 6.23 -5.60 -19.19
C ARG A 719 6.05 -5.02 -17.78
N VAL A 720 5.21 -5.68 -16.97
CA VAL A 720 4.89 -5.24 -15.60
C VAL A 720 5.96 -5.65 -14.60
N ASP A 721 6.40 -6.90 -14.60
CA ASP A 721 7.54 -7.39 -13.82
C ASP A 721 8.45 -8.22 -14.73
N PRO A 722 9.70 -7.79 -14.98
CA PRO A 722 10.63 -8.54 -15.81
C PRO A 722 10.97 -9.91 -15.22
N ASN A 723 10.73 -10.15 -13.91
CA ASN A 723 10.96 -11.44 -13.27
C ASN A 723 9.86 -12.47 -13.52
N VAL A 724 8.68 -12.03 -13.93
CA VAL A 724 7.54 -12.89 -14.30
C VAL A 724 7.58 -13.18 -15.80
N SER A 725 7.10 -14.35 -16.24
CA SER A 725 7.11 -14.78 -17.65
C SER A 725 6.39 -13.80 -18.58
N GLY A 726 6.83 -13.72 -19.84
CA GLY A 726 6.19 -12.92 -20.90
C GLY A 726 4.96 -13.61 -21.48
N THR A 727 4.80 -14.90 -21.17
CA THR A 727 3.62 -15.68 -21.50
C THR A 727 2.44 -15.41 -20.57
N ASP A 728 2.65 -14.75 -19.44
CA ASP A 728 1.58 -14.37 -18.52
C ASP A 728 0.87 -13.10 -19.06
N PRO A 729 -0.40 -13.19 -19.50
CA PRO A 729 -1.12 -12.05 -20.04
C PRO A 729 -1.32 -10.92 -19.01
N LEU A 730 -1.30 -11.23 -17.70
CA LEU A 730 -1.39 -10.24 -16.63
C LEU A 730 -0.07 -9.51 -16.39
N ASN A 731 1.03 -9.95 -17.00
CA ASN A 731 2.35 -9.34 -16.86
C ASN A 731 2.63 -8.27 -17.93
N TRP A 732 1.60 -7.84 -18.67
CA TRP A 732 1.67 -6.79 -19.67
C TRP A 732 0.65 -5.70 -19.37
N GLY A 733 1.07 -4.45 -19.54
CA GLY A 733 0.23 -3.27 -19.35
C GLY A 733 0.54 -2.21 -20.40
N ALA A 734 -0.41 -1.31 -20.66
CA ALA A 734 -0.15 -0.16 -21.53
C ALA A 734 0.50 0.97 -20.73
N ASN A 735 1.44 1.71 -21.33
CA ASN A 735 2.10 2.88 -20.74
C ASN A 735 1.14 3.76 -19.91
N VAL A 736 1.41 4.03 -18.63
CA VAL A 736 0.41 4.55 -17.66
C VAL A 736 -0.19 5.90 -18.07
N TYR A 737 -1.52 6.06 -17.86
CA TYR A 737 -2.27 7.30 -18.14
C TYR A 737 -3.38 7.52 -17.09
N PRO A 738 -3.69 8.76 -16.65
CA PRO A 738 -3.12 10.05 -17.03
C PRO A 738 -1.83 10.43 -16.27
N THR A 739 -1.31 9.57 -15.39
CA THR A 739 0.02 9.76 -14.83
C THR A 739 1.05 9.35 -15.88
N ILE A 740 1.66 10.35 -16.51
CA ILE A 740 2.55 10.15 -17.65
C ILE A 740 3.97 9.90 -17.12
N ILE A 741 4.46 8.67 -17.27
CA ILE A 741 5.87 8.31 -17.12
C ILE A 741 6.32 7.88 -18.51
N ILE A 742 7.13 8.70 -19.16
CA ILE A 742 7.51 8.52 -20.56
C ILE A 742 8.99 8.83 -20.77
N ASN A 743 9.55 8.30 -21.85
CA ASN A 743 10.89 8.65 -22.30
C ASN A 743 10.95 8.75 -23.83
N GLY A 744 11.77 9.65 -24.35
CA GLY A 744 12.00 9.82 -25.79
C GLY A 744 10.93 10.60 -26.56
N LYS A 745 11.28 10.94 -27.81
CA LYS A 745 10.47 11.72 -28.75
C LYS A 745 10.30 11.01 -30.09
N ASP A 746 9.15 11.22 -30.72
CA ASP A 746 8.88 10.74 -32.08
C ASP A 746 9.67 11.51 -33.13
N ALA A 747 9.54 11.12 -34.41
CA ALA A 747 10.17 11.77 -35.55
C ALA A 747 9.79 13.26 -35.73
N ASP A 748 8.63 13.68 -35.21
CA ASP A 748 8.13 15.05 -35.25
C ASP A 748 8.55 15.89 -34.02
N GLY A 749 9.22 15.26 -33.05
CA GLY A 749 9.69 15.87 -31.81
C GLY A 749 8.66 15.90 -30.66
N ASN A 750 7.53 15.18 -30.79
CA ASN A 750 6.53 15.03 -29.73
C ASN A 750 6.93 13.92 -28.75
N PRO A 751 6.52 13.97 -27.47
CA PRO A 751 6.79 12.90 -26.52
C PRO A 751 6.10 11.57 -26.90
N ILE A 752 6.82 10.45 -26.78
CA ILE A 752 6.29 9.10 -27.03
C ILE A 752 5.55 8.60 -25.78
N LEU A 753 4.39 7.97 -25.94
CA LEU A 753 3.68 7.31 -24.83
C LEU A 753 4.24 5.89 -24.58
N GLY A 754 5.50 5.85 -24.19
CA GLY A 754 6.28 4.65 -23.87
C GLY A 754 7.58 5.04 -23.15
N THR A 755 8.39 4.04 -22.81
CA THR A 755 9.60 4.21 -21.99
C THR A 755 10.88 3.63 -22.63
N PRO A 756 11.17 3.92 -23.92
CA PRO A 756 12.39 3.42 -24.56
C PRO A 756 13.64 3.78 -23.75
N LYS A 757 14.48 2.78 -23.52
CA LYS A 757 15.68 2.76 -22.68
C LYS A 757 15.47 3.23 -21.23
N ALA A 758 14.27 3.06 -20.69
CA ALA A 758 13.92 3.41 -19.32
C ALA A 758 13.07 2.32 -18.65
N ARG A 759 12.89 2.42 -17.33
CA ARG A 759 12.03 1.51 -16.58
C ARG A 759 10.57 1.71 -17.02
N ASN A 760 9.92 0.61 -17.37
CA ASN A 760 8.51 0.59 -17.75
C ASN A 760 7.62 1.32 -16.74
N SER A 761 6.73 2.17 -17.25
CA SER A 761 5.80 2.95 -16.44
C SER A 761 4.91 2.07 -15.55
N VAL A 762 4.47 0.92 -16.06
CA VAL A 762 3.63 -0.04 -15.31
C VAL A 762 4.38 -0.79 -14.22
N ASN A 763 5.71 -0.88 -14.31
CA ASN A 763 6.58 -1.53 -13.30
C ASN A 763 6.77 -0.66 -12.05
N TYR A 764 6.41 0.63 -12.10
CA TYR A 764 6.35 1.48 -10.90
C TYR A 764 5.09 1.22 -10.06
N LEU A 765 4.02 0.68 -10.64
CA LEU A 765 2.73 0.59 -9.98
C LEU A 765 2.71 -0.45 -8.87
N ILE A 766 2.19 -0.06 -7.71
CA ILE A 766 1.88 -1.01 -6.63
C ILE A 766 0.71 -1.89 -7.08
N LEU A 767 0.92 -3.22 -7.04
CA LEU A 767 -0.07 -4.24 -7.40
C LEU A 767 -0.80 -3.97 -8.73
N LYS A 768 -0.06 -3.50 -9.74
CA LYS A 768 -0.61 -3.21 -11.08
C LYS A 768 -1.75 -2.19 -11.07
N GLY A 769 -1.86 -1.38 -10.01
CA GLY A 769 -2.96 -0.43 -9.85
C GLY A 769 -4.30 -1.07 -9.43
N ALA A 770 -4.31 -2.22 -8.76
CA ALA A 770 -5.54 -2.77 -8.19
C ALA A 770 -6.10 -1.87 -7.07
N PRO A 771 -7.40 -1.50 -7.08
CA PRO A 771 -7.99 -0.66 -6.04
C PRO A 771 -8.28 -1.41 -4.73
N GLY A 772 -8.37 -2.74 -4.76
CA GLY A 772 -8.67 -3.58 -3.59
C GLY A 772 -7.58 -4.61 -3.32
N ILE A 773 -7.13 -4.67 -2.07
CA ILE A 773 -5.98 -5.45 -1.63
C ILE A 773 -6.39 -6.30 -0.44
N TYR A 774 -6.30 -7.62 -0.59
CA TYR A 774 -6.79 -8.60 0.40
C TYR A 774 -5.67 -9.43 1.03
N GLU A 775 -4.42 -9.17 0.67
CA GLU A 775 -3.25 -9.91 1.13
C GLU A 775 -2.09 -9.01 1.50
N ASP A 776 -1.08 -9.59 2.14
CA ASP A 776 0.14 -8.87 2.49
C ASP A 776 0.89 -8.40 1.23
N VAL A 777 1.32 -7.14 1.25
CA VAL A 777 2.12 -6.52 0.20
C VAL A 777 3.49 -6.18 0.77
N PHE A 778 4.55 -6.51 0.04
CA PHE A 778 5.92 -6.23 0.44
C PHE A 778 6.58 -5.33 -0.60
N LEU A 779 6.98 -4.13 -0.18
CA LEU A 779 7.70 -3.17 -1.02
C LEU A 779 9.19 -3.20 -0.68
N THR A 780 10.03 -3.44 -1.70
CA THR A 780 11.47 -3.57 -1.56
C THR A 780 12.20 -2.32 -2.05
N LYS A 781 13.36 -2.05 -1.46
CA LYS A 781 14.19 -0.89 -1.87
C LYS A 781 14.70 -1.02 -3.31
N SER A 782 14.98 -2.24 -3.77
CA SER A 782 15.47 -2.50 -5.13
C SER A 782 14.52 -2.04 -6.23
N ASN A 783 13.22 -1.97 -5.92
CA ASN A 783 12.16 -1.61 -6.85
C ASN A 783 11.61 -0.20 -6.58
N SER A 784 12.21 0.55 -5.65
CA SER A 784 11.89 1.95 -5.37
C SER A 784 12.34 2.86 -6.53
N PRO A 785 11.59 3.93 -6.86
CA PRO A 785 10.34 4.35 -6.25
C PRO A 785 9.15 3.50 -6.73
N TYR A 786 8.06 3.58 -5.97
CA TYR A 786 6.73 3.04 -6.32
C TYR A 786 5.74 4.17 -6.60
N VAL A 787 4.73 3.91 -7.42
CA VAL A 787 3.69 4.87 -7.79
C VAL A 787 2.29 4.35 -7.45
N VAL A 788 1.49 5.22 -6.85
CA VAL A 788 0.04 5.04 -6.66
C VAL A 788 -0.69 6.03 -7.57
N ASN A 789 -1.45 5.51 -8.52
CA ASN A 789 -1.96 6.26 -9.68
C ASN A 789 -3.44 6.65 -9.54
N ASN A 790 -3.75 7.95 -9.43
CA ASN A 790 -5.08 8.58 -9.52
C ASN A 790 -6.27 7.79 -8.93
N GLN A 791 -6.02 7.01 -7.88
CA GLN A 791 -7.01 6.15 -7.25
C GLN A 791 -6.64 5.89 -5.80
N ILE A 792 -7.65 5.53 -5.04
CA ILE A 792 -7.49 5.08 -3.66
C ILE A 792 -7.28 3.58 -3.69
N GLN A 793 -6.12 3.12 -3.23
CA GLN A 793 -5.87 1.70 -3.00
C GLN A 793 -6.31 1.33 -1.59
N THR A 794 -7.25 0.40 -1.48
CA THR A 794 -7.88 0.00 -0.22
C THR A 794 -7.40 -1.39 0.20
N PHE A 795 -6.91 -1.48 1.43
CA PHE A 795 -6.49 -2.71 2.09
C PHE A 795 -7.64 -3.23 2.99
N TYR A 796 -7.96 -4.51 2.84
CA TYR A 796 -9.09 -5.19 3.48
C TYR A 796 -8.63 -6.39 4.32
N GLY A 797 -9.52 -6.87 5.19
CA GLY A 797 -9.27 -8.04 6.03
C GLY A 797 -8.01 -7.86 6.88
N THR A 798 -7.21 -8.90 7.04
CA THR A 798 -5.97 -8.86 7.84
C THR A 798 -4.71 -8.55 7.01
N SER A 799 -4.87 -7.96 5.82
CA SER A 799 -3.75 -7.62 4.94
C SER A 799 -2.78 -6.63 5.59
N THR A 800 -1.48 -6.83 5.35
CA THR A 800 -0.41 -5.95 5.82
C THR A 800 0.41 -5.38 4.67
N LEU A 801 0.54 -4.05 4.61
CA LEU A 801 1.58 -3.40 3.78
C LEU A 801 2.89 -3.32 4.58
N LYS A 802 3.93 -4.04 4.15
CA LYS A 802 5.28 -4.01 4.73
C LYS A 802 6.25 -3.33 3.77
N ILE A 803 7.06 -2.43 4.30
CA ILE A 803 7.90 -1.54 3.50
C ILE A 803 9.34 -1.58 4.03
N GLU A 804 10.30 -1.90 3.17
CA GLU A 804 11.73 -1.87 3.51
C GLU A 804 12.26 -0.43 3.72
N PRO A 805 13.31 -0.23 4.54
CA PRO A 805 13.99 1.05 4.65
C PRO A 805 14.43 1.63 3.30
N GLY A 806 14.31 2.95 3.14
CA GLY A 806 14.72 3.67 1.93
C GLY A 806 13.74 3.60 0.75
N VAL A 807 12.59 2.95 0.91
CA VAL A 807 11.54 2.94 -0.12
C VAL A 807 10.86 4.32 -0.23
N VAL A 808 10.64 4.77 -1.46
CA VAL A 808 9.91 5.98 -1.81
C VAL A 808 8.61 5.59 -2.52
N ILE A 809 7.49 6.14 -2.06
CA ILE A 809 6.15 5.96 -2.64
C ILE A 809 5.63 7.31 -3.09
N LYS A 810 5.33 7.40 -4.38
CA LYS A 810 4.86 8.61 -5.07
C LYS A 810 3.39 8.52 -5.42
N PHE A 811 2.64 9.52 -4.99
CA PHE A 811 1.20 9.58 -5.21
C PHE A 811 0.86 10.60 -6.28
N SER A 812 0.18 10.14 -7.33
CA SER A 812 -0.41 11.04 -8.32
C SER A 812 -1.56 11.84 -7.72
N ASN A 813 -2.03 12.83 -8.47
CA ASN A 813 -3.19 13.60 -8.08
C ASN A 813 -4.40 12.68 -7.79
N ASP A 814 -5.13 12.91 -6.70
CA ASP A 814 -6.27 12.06 -6.27
C ASP A 814 -5.91 10.60 -5.90
N ALA A 815 -4.64 10.29 -5.63
CA ALA A 815 -4.23 8.99 -5.11
C ALA A 815 -4.20 8.95 -3.57
N GLY A 816 -4.28 7.75 -2.98
CA GLY A 816 -4.12 7.56 -1.53
C GLY A 816 -4.19 6.10 -1.10
N PHE A 817 -3.86 5.84 0.17
CA PHE A 817 -4.02 4.51 0.79
C PHE A 817 -5.10 4.48 1.86
N TYR A 818 -5.99 3.50 1.79
CA TYR A 818 -7.05 3.33 2.76
C TYR A 818 -7.02 1.95 3.42
N PHE A 819 -6.85 1.89 4.74
CA PHE A 819 -6.79 0.64 5.50
C PHE A 819 -8.09 0.46 6.30
N VAL A 820 -8.80 -0.64 6.06
CA VAL A 820 -10.04 -1.05 6.72
C VAL A 820 -10.00 -2.50 7.21
N ASP A 821 -11.03 -2.95 7.95
CA ASP A 821 -11.34 -4.36 8.24
C ASP A 821 -10.22 -5.21 8.87
N ASN A 822 -9.37 -4.63 9.72
CA ASN A 822 -8.17 -5.23 10.35
C ASN A 822 -6.86 -5.14 9.56
N SER A 823 -6.84 -4.41 8.45
CA SER A 823 -5.61 -4.23 7.69
C SER A 823 -4.69 -3.22 8.37
N LYS A 824 -3.38 -3.37 8.14
CA LYS A 824 -2.36 -2.54 8.78
C LYS A 824 -1.19 -2.23 7.85
N ILE A 825 -0.37 -1.29 8.30
CA ILE A 825 0.86 -0.88 7.63
C ILE A 825 2.04 -0.93 8.61
N ILE A 826 3.17 -1.43 8.12
CA ILE A 826 4.44 -1.50 8.82
C ILE A 826 5.47 -0.75 7.96
N SER A 827 5.77 0.48 8.37
CA SER A 827 6.74 1.38 7.75
C SER A 827 7.87 1.64 8.76
N GLN A 828 8.95 0.87 8.67
CA GLN A 828 10.08 0.95 9.61
C GLN A 828 11.36 1.31 8.86
N GLY A 829 11.55 2.60 8.61
CA GLY A 829 12.76 3.13 7.99
C GLY A 829 13.93 3.21 8.96
N THR A 830 15.03 3.79 8.49
CA THR A 830 16.14 4.22 9.36
C THR A 830 16.41 5.70 9.16
N LYS A 831 17.19 6.32 10.04
CA LYS A 831 17.56 7.74 9.89
C LYS A 831 18.32 8.02 8.57
N GLN A 832 19.13 7.07 8.11
CA GLN A 832 19.90 7.17 6.87
C GLN A 832 19.04 6.82 5.65
N GLU A 833 18.07 5.93 5.83
CA GLU A 833 17.21 5.41 4.77
C GLU A 833 15.74 5.48 5.23
N PRO A 834 15.19 6.70 5.31
CA PRO A 834 13.80 6.88 5.70
C PRO A 834 12.88 6.32 4.61
N ILE A 835 11.69 5.89 5.03
CA ILE A 835 10.60 5.57 4.08
C ILE A 835 9.86 6.86 3.77
N VAL A 836 9.56 7.13 2.50
CA VAL A 836 9.00 8.42 2.08
C VAL A 836 7.69 8.26 1.33
N PHE A 837 6.65 8.93 1.80
CA PHE A 837 5.35 9.09 1.15
C PHE A 837 5.25 10.52 0.62
N THR A 838 5.25 10.70 -0.69
CA THR A 838 5.34 12.03 -1.32
C THR A 838 4.49 12.15 -2.59
N GLY A 839 4.32 13.38 -3.09
CA GLY A 839 3.65 13.62 -4.36
C GLY A 839 4.46 13.16 -5.56
N PHE A 840 3.78 12.92 -6.68
CA PHE A 840 4.40 12.43 -7.92
C PHE A 840 5.52 13.32 -8.44
N ASN A 841 5.35 14.64 -8.35
CA ASN A 841 6.27 15.68 -8.82
C ASN A 841 7.32 16.08 -7.76
N ASP A 842 7.66 15.18 -6.84
CA ASP A 842 8.72 15.44 -5.86
C ASP A 842 10.03 14.82 -6.33
N ASP A 843 10.95 15.67 -6.81
CA ASP A 843 12.26 15.24 -7.27
C ASP A 843 13.24 15.01 -6.11
N GLU A 844 12.97 15.57 -4.92
CA GLU A 844 13.85 15.41 -3.75
C GLU A 844 13.96 13.92 -3.36
N TYR A 845 12.88 13.17 -3.52
CA TYR A 845 12.82 11.74 -3.21
C TYR A 845 12.36 10.95 -4.42
N GLY A 846 13.11 9.92 -4.81
CA GLY A 846 12.72 9.01 -5.89
C GLY A 846 12.86 9.58 -7.31
N GLY A 847 13.58 10.68 -7.51
CA GLY A 847 14.00 11.19 -8.83
C GLY A 847 12.89 11.84 -9.70
N ASP A 848 13.27 12.33 -10.87
CA ASP A 848 12.35 12.98 -11.83
C ASP A 848 11.54 11.92 -12.59
N LEU A 849 10.23 11.87 -12.33
CA LEU A 849 9.29 10.95 -13.01
C LEU A 849 8.33 11.68 -13.97
N ASP A 850 8.19 13.00 -13.85
CA ASP A 850 7.28 13.81 -14.68
C ASP A 850 8.01 14.54 -15.83
N GLY A 851 9.34 14.39 -15.91
CA GLY A 851 10.21 15.00 -16.91
C GLY A 851 10.51 16.47 -16.65
N VAL A 852 10.21 16.98 -15.44
CA VAL A 852 10.39 18.38 -15.06
C VAL A 852 11.49 18.49 -14.01
N SER A 853 12.70 18.81 -14.46
CA SER A 853 13.88 18.88 -13.57
C SER A 853 13.72 19.82 -12.37
N ASN A 854 14.06 19.33 -11.19
CA ASN A 854 13.96 20.03 -9.89
C ASN A 854 12.52 20.45 -9.57
N SER A 855 11.54 19.64 -9.96
CA SER A 855 10.15 19.86 -9.59
C SER A 855 9.94 19.66 -8.08
N THR A 856 9.05 20.47 -7.52
CA THR A 856 8.54 20.31 -6.16
C THR A 856 7.04 20.06 -6.24
N SER A 857 6.56 19.08 -5.49
CA SER A 857 5.12 18.79 -5.45
C SER A 857 4.34 19.89 -4.72
N SER A 858 3.06 20.03 -5.08
CA SER A 858 2.13 20.97 -4.42
C SER A 858 1.50 20.33 -3.18
N SER A 859 1.32 21.10 -2.10
CA SER A 859 0.58 20.66 -0.92
C SER A 859 -0.86 20.26 -1.28
N GLY A 860 -1.29 19.09 -0.82
CA GLY A 860 -2.61 18.54 -1.17
C GLY A 860 -2.70 17.99 -2.59
N LEU A 861 -1.58 17.56 -3.18
CA LEU A 861 -1.59 16.83 -4.46
C LEU A 861 -2.38 15.52 -4.32
N TRP A 862 -2.13 14.76 -3.26
CA TRP A 862 -2.70 13.45 -2.99
C TRP A 862 -3.52 13.43 -1.70
N TYR A 863 -4.42 12.46 -1.54
CA TYR A 863 -5.38 12.44 -0.42
C TYR A 863 -4.73 12.23 0.94
N GLY A 864 -3.71 11.39 1.02
CA GLY A 864 -3.09 10.97 2.27
C GLY A 864 -3.08 9.46 2.44
N VAL A 865 -2.63 9.02 3.60
CA VAL A 865 -2.83 7.67 4.12
C VAL A 865 -3.92 7.72 5.18
N LYS A 866 -4.94 6.87 5.07
CA LYS A 866 -6.03 6.79 6.05
C LYS A 866 -6.14 5.38 6.61
N ILE A 867 -6.15 5.29 7.93
CA ILE A 867 -6.39 4.05 8.67
C ILE A 867 -7.71 4.23 9.42
N LYS A 868 -8.72 3.45 9.04
CA LYS A 868 -10.03 3.43 9.70
C LYS A 868 -10.41 1.99 9.99
N SER A 869 -10.01 1.49 11.14
CA SER A 869 -10.15 0.08 11.45
C SER A 869 -10.26 -0.12 12.96
N SER A 870 -11.12 -1.02 13.41
CA SER A 870 -11.55 -1.15 14.81
C SER A 870 -10.64 -2.02 15.71
N ASN A 871 -9.37 -2.23 15.37
CA ASN A 871 -8.64 -3.45 15.81
C ASN A 871 -7.65 -3.28 16.97
N SER A 872 -7.26 -4.46 17.49
CA SER A 872 -6.18 -4.72 18.45
C SER A 872 -4.76 -4.61 17.85
N GLU A 873 -4.62 -4.83 16.55
CA GLU A 873 -3.35 -4.80 15.81
C GLU A 873 -2.89 -3.38 15.51
N VAL A 874 -1.59 -3.13 15.59
CA VAL A 874 -0.99 -1.79 15.60
C VAL A 874 -0.28 -1.52 14.28
N SER A 875 -0.63 -0.42 13.60
CA SER A 875 0.18 0.08 12.50
C SER A 875 1.43 0.76 13.05
N VAL A 876 2.57 0.59 12.39
CA VAL A 876 3.87 1.09 12.87
C VAL A 876 4.46 2.02 11.84
N PHE A 877 4.87 3.20 12.30
CA PHE A 877 5.62 4.18 11.54
C PHE A 877 6.85 4.58 12.35
N ASP A 878 8.02 4.20 11.86
CA ASP A 878 9.31 4.63 12.41
C ASP A 878 10.19 5.17 11.28
N ASN A 879 10.88 6.29 11.51
CA ASN A 879 11.73 6.97 10.51
C ASN A 879 11.04 7.11 9.14
N THR A 880 9.79 7.61 9.16
CA THR A 880 8.94 7.76 7.98
C THR A 880 8.64 9.23 7.71
N ILE A 881 8.77 9.66 6.45
CA ILE A 881 8.49 11.02 5.99
C ILE A 881 7.19 11.02 5.19
N PHE A 882 6.27 11.90 5.57
CA PHE A 882 5.04 12.16 4.83
C PHE A 882 5.01 13.62 4.37
N ARG A 883 4.82 13.84 3.07
CA ARG A 883 4.80 15.20 2.52
C ARG A 883 3.84 15.42 1.36
N TYR A 884 3.43 16.68 1.17
CA TYR A 884 2.57 17.16 0.08
C TYR A 884 1.16 16.54 -0.03
N GLY A 885 0.69 15.82 0.99
CA GLY A 885 -0.62 15.17 1.02
C GLY A 885 -1.72 16.04 1.60
N GLY A 886 -2.82 15.39 1.95
CA GLY A 886 -3.97 16.00 2.61
C GLY A 886 -5.01 16.61 1.67
N LYS A 887 -5.11 16.20 0.41
CA LYS A 887 -6.18 16.68 -0.47
C LYS A 887 -7.57 16.46 0.14
N TRP A 888 -8.48 17.40 -0.10
CA TRP A 888 -9.88 17.26 0.29
C TRP A 888 -10.66 16.41 -0.72
N TYR A 889 -11.37 15.40 -0.24
CA TYR A 889 -12.42 14.70 -0.98
C TYR A 889 -13.76 14.89 -0.27
N ASN A 890 -14.86 14.78 -1.00
CA ASN A 890 -16.27 14.79 -0.53
C ASN A 890 -16.46 14.27 0.93
N PRO A 891 -17.32 14.89 1.77
CA PRO A 891 -17.37 14.79 3.25
C PRO A 891 -17.27 13.44 3.99
N SER A 892 -17.25 12.29 3.31
CA SER A 892 -17.42 10.98 3.95
C SER A 892 -16.16 10.10 4.04
N ILE A 893 -15.10 10.36 3.26
CA ILE A 893 -13.97 9.40 3.17
C ILE A 893 -12.63 10.02 3.55
N TRP A 894 -12.23 11.15 2.94
CA TRP A 894 -10.89 11.72 3.15
C TRP A 894 -10.94 13.09 3.81
N GLN A 895 -10.12 13.25 4.84
CA GLN A 895 -9.92 14.51 5.53
C GLN A 895 -8.54 15.05 5.16
N ARG A 896 -8.33 16.37 5.29
CA ARG A 896 -7.13 17.04 4.76
C ARG A 896 -5.85 16.76 5.57
N ALA A 897 -5.35 15.53 5.58
CA ALA A 897 -4.15 15.16 6.32
C ALA A 897 -3.18 14.28 5.51
N ASN A 898 -1.86 14.40 5.75
CA ASN A 898 -0.92 13.41 5.19
C ASN A 898 -1.19 12.01 5.74
N LEU A 899 -1.45 11.90 7.04
CA LEU A 899 -1.86 10.66 7.71
C LEU A 899 -3.09 10.92 8.59
N SER A 900 -4.13 10.11 8.45
CA SER A 900 -5.33 10.13 9.29
C SER A 900 -5.58 8.76 9.91
N ILE A 901 -5.74 8.72 11.23
CA ILE A 901 -6.02 7.51 12.00
C ILE A 901 -7.35 7.70 12.73
N GLU A 902 -8.33 6.85 12.44
CA GLU A 902 -9.70 6.97 12.94
C GLU A 902 -10.19 5.67 13.58
N ASN A 903 -10.54 5.72 14.87
CA ASN A 903 -10.98 4.57 15.67
C ASN A 903 -9.97 3.40 15.66
N ALA A 904 -8.68 3.72 15.45
CA ALA A 904 -7.56 2.79 15.34
C ALA A 904 -6.38 3.29 16.19
N ARG A 905 -5.35 2.45 16.38
CA ARG A 905 -4.09 2.80 17.07
C ARG A 905 -2.87 2.59 16.18
N ALA A 906 -1.88 3.46 16.32
CA ALA A 906 -0.57 3.33 15.72
C ALA A 906 0.56 3.73 16.68
N GLU A 907 1.74 3.21 16.41
CA GLU A 907 3.00 3.63 17.01
C GLU A 907 3.75 4.48 15.99
N ILE A 908 3.90 5.77 16.28
CA ILE A 908 4.50 6.77 15.39
C ILE A 908 5.73 7.35 16.09
N THR A 909 6.92 7.06 15.58
CA THR A 909 8.19 7.49 16.17
C THR A 909 9.15 8.00 15.09
N ASN A 910 9.95 9.03 15.37
CA ASN A 910 10.95 9.56 14.44
C ASN A 910 10.38 9.94 13.04
N CYS A 911 9.11 10.31 12.96
CA CYS A 911 8.47 10.64 11.69
C CYS A 911 8.60 12.13 11.35
N VAL A 912 8.47 12.47 10.08
CA VAL A 912 8.36 13.86 9.61
C VAL A 912 7.03 14.02 8.88
N PHE A 913 6.24 15.01 9.27
CA PHE A 913 5.00 15.39 8.60
C PHE A 913 5.13 16.82 8.11
N GLU A 914 5.26 17.00 6.80
CA GLU A 914 5.51 18.32 6.24
C GLU A 914 4.71 18.66 4.99
N ASP A 915 4.61 19.96 4.71
CA ASP A 915 3.98 20.53 3.52
C ASP A 915 2.59 19.94 3.20
N SER A 916 1.84 19.52 4.22
CA SER A 916 0.45 19.10 4.07
C SER A 916 -0.45 20.31 3.85
N ILE A 917 -1.57 20.12 3.14
CA ILE A 917 -2.51 21.23 2.93
C ILE A 917 -3.11 21.72 4.26
N ASN A 918 -3.56 20.85 5.17
CA ASN A 918 -4.11 21.28 6.47
C ASN A 918 -3.43 20.61 7.66
N TYR A 919 -3.37 19.28 7.70
CA TYR A 919 -2.92 18.54 8.87
C TYR A 919 -1.73 17.63 8.52
N GLY A 920 -0.63 17.72 9.26
CA GLY A 920 0.42 16.72 9.13
C GLY A 920 -0.10 15.34 9.55
N LEU A 921 -0.66 15.26 10.76
CA LEU A 921 -1.29 14.07 11.31
C LEU A 921 -2.68 14.41 11.88
N ARG A 922 -3.63 13.50 11.69
CA ARG A 922 -4.98 13.59 12.24
C ARG A 922 -5.35 12.33 13.01
N LEU A 923 -5.72 12.48 14.28
CA LEU A 923 -6.12 11.39 15.17
C LEU A 923 -7.58 11.57 15.63
N ILE A 924 -8.44 10.60 15.34
CA ILE A 924 -9.85 10.61 15.74
C ILE A 924 -10.17 9.36 16.53
N ASN A 925 -10.63 9.51 17.77
CA ASN A 925 -10.91 8.38 18.68
C ASN A 925 -9.76 7.36 18.69
N SER A 926 -8.52 7.87 18.74
CA SER A 926 -7.32 7.08 18.57
C SER A 926 -6.47 7.13 19.82
N ASP A 927 -5.97 5.97 20.25
CA ASP A 927 -5.06 5.82 21.39
C ASP A 927 -3.60 5.66 20.92
N SER A 928 -3.27 6.29 19.80
CA SER A 928 -1.94 6.21 19.19
C SER A 928 -0.86 6.85 20.08
N THR A 929 0.38 6.40 19.92
CA THR A 929 1.56 7.06 20.48
C THR A 929 2.28 7.82 19.36
N VAL A 930 2.66 9.08 19.64
CA VAL A 930 3.39 9.93 18.70
C VAL A 930 4.59 10.52 19.43
N SER A 931 5.79 10.14 19.01
CA SER A 931 7.00 10.63 19.66
C SER A 931 8.17 10.93 18.75
N GLN A 932 9.07 11.81 19.21
CA GLN A 932 10.32 12.13 18.52
C GLN A 932 10.13 12.56 17.06
N SER A 933 8.94 13.07 16.71
CA SER A 933 8.54 13.38 15.35
C SER A 933 8.55 14.89 15.10
N ILE A 934 8.65 15.27 13.83
CA ILE A 934 8.70 16.67 13.37
C ILE A 934 7.44 16.98 12.57
N PHE A 935 6.79 18.09 12.87
CA PHE A 935 5.64 18.62 12.14
C PHE A 935 6.01 19.99 11.58
N ASN A 936 6.11 20.11 10.26
CA ASN A 936 6.68 21.29 9.62
C ASN A 936 5.81 21.85 8.49
N LYS A 937 5.56 23.17 8.45
CA LYS A 937 4.90 23.84 7.30
C LYS A 937 3.52 23.28 6.90
N ASN A 938 2.75 22.74 7.84
CA ASN A 938 1.37 22.27 7.57
C ASN A 938 0.39 23.45 7.65
N ASN A 939 0.39 24.32 6.65
CA ASN A 939 -0.26 25.63 6.72
C ASN A 939 -0.87 26.16 5.41
N GLN A 940 -0.95 25.37 4.34
CA GLN A 940 -1.26 25.86 2.99
C GLN A 940 -2.76 25.93 2.65
N GLY A 941 -3.63 25.35 3.47
CA GLY A 941 -5.04 25.22 3.17
C GLY A 941 -5.91 26.38 3.62
N ASN A 942 -6.91 26.72 2.83
CA ASN A 942 -7.89 27.76 3.14
C ASN A 942 -9.06 27.18 3.96
N ASP A 943 -8.79 26.63 5.15
CA ASP A 943 -9.85 26.22 6.07
C ASP A 943 -10.47 27.46 6.75
N PRO A 944 -11.79 27.71 6.58
CA PRO A 944 -12.47 28.85 7.21
C PRO A 944 -12.41 28.82 8.74
N SER A 945 -12.28 27.64 9.36
CA SER A 945 -12.17 27.49 10.81
C SER A 945 -10.81 27.92 11.35
N ASN A 946 -9.82 28.14 10.47
CA ASN A 946 -8.48 28.61 10.81
C ASN A 946 -7.66 27.64 11.70
N ILE A 947 -8.05 26.36 11.77
CA ILE A 947 -7.47 25.35 12.67
C ILE A 947 -6.40 24.43 12.04
N ASN A 948 -5.93 24.71 10.83
CA ASN A 948 -4.83 23.92 10.21
C ASN A 948 -3.70 23.77 11.23
N SER A 949 -3.21 22.55 11.39
CA SER A 949 -2.29 22.23 12.47
C SER A 949 -1.26 21.20 12.06
N GLY A 950 -0.10 21.20 12.71
CA GLY A 950 0.84 20.09 12.57
C GLY A 950 0.16 18.77 12.95
N LEU A 951 -0.53 18.75 14.10
CA LEU A 951 -1.30 17.62 14.60
C LEU A 951 -2.71 18.06 15.05
N TYR A 952 -3.73 17.39 14.53
CA TYR A 952 -5.12 17.51 14.97
C TYR A 952 -5.57 16.25 15.72
N ILE A 953 -6.18 16.43 16.89
CA ILE A 953 -6.71 15.35 17.74
C ILE A 953 -8.17 15.61 18.07
N SER A 954 -9.04 14.62 17.90
CA SER A 954 -10.43 14.65 18.38
C SER A 954 -10.81 13.34 19.06
N GLY A 955 -11.22 13.38 20.33
CA GLY A 955 -11.51 12.17 21.11
C GLY A 955 -10.26 11.32 21.42
N GLY A 956 -10.48 10.09 21.88
CA GLY A 956 -9.41 9.14 22.23
C GLY A 956 -8.51 9.58 23.38
N SER A 957 -7.47 8.79 23.63
CA SER A 957 -6.47 9.01 24.69
C SER A 957 -5.01 8.88 24.21
N PRO A 958 -4.62 9.56 23.11
CA PRO A 958 -3.28 9.40 22.55
C PRO A 958 -2.19 9.99 23.46
N THR A 959 -0.97 9.50 23.33
CA THR A 959 0.21 10.07 23.99
C THR A 959 1.09 10.78 22.97
N ILE A 960 1.31 12.07 23.17
CA ILE A 960 2.09 12.95 22.29
C ILE A 960 3.31 13.46 23.04
N SER A 961 4.50 12.98 22.70
CA SER A 961 5.70 13.36 23.46
C SER A 961 6.99 13.56 22.68
N GLN A 962 7.82 14.52 23.08
CA GLN A 962 9.13 14.77 22.47
C GLN A 962 9.06 15.13 20.97
N ASN A 963 7.94 15.72 20.53
CA ASN A 963 7.79 16.16 19.14
C ASN A 963 8.18 17.63 18.97
N THR A 964 8.57 18.00 17.75
CA THR A 964 8.83 19.39 17.36
C THR A 964 7.77 19.85 16.36
N PHE A 965 7.12 20.96 16.66
CA PHE A 965 6.11 21.59 15.80
C PHE A 965 6.63 22.94 15.33
N SER A 966 7.02 23.04 14.06
CA SER A 966 7.61 24.26 13.48
C SER A 966 6.88 24.77 12.24
N LEU A 967 6.77 26.09 12.09
CA LEU A 967 6.27 26.73 10.86
C LEU A 967 4.86 26.28 10.44
N ASN A 968 4.08 25.64 11.31
CA ASN A 968 2.69 25.31 11.04
C ASN A 968 1.82 26.55 11.30
N LYS A 969 0.53 26.45 10.99
CA LYS A 969 -0.41 27.50 11.38
C LYS A 969 -0.69 27.43 12.88
N VAL A 970 -1.23 26.31 13.34
CA VAL A 970 -1.25 25.93 14.75
C VAL A 970 -0.28 24.76 14.94
N GLY A 971 0.47 24.72 16.04
CA GLY A 971 1.33 23.57 16.31
C GLY A 971 0.51 22.30 16.53
N LEU A 972 -0.30 22.30 17.59
CA LEU A 972 -1.20 21.20 17.96
C LEU A 972 -2.61 21.72 18.24
N PHE A 973 -3.61 21.08 17.65
CA PHE A 973 -5.03 21.30 17.94
C PHE A 973 -5.63 20.04 18.56
N VAL A 974 -6.27 20.15 19.72
CA VAL A 974 -6.89 19.04 20.44
C VAL A 974 -8.31 19.37 20.87
N GLU A 975 -9.24 18.45 20.62
CA GLU A 975 -10.65 18.63 20.92
C GLU A 975 -11.23 17.40 21.61
N ASN A 976 -11.92 17.60 22.74
CA ASN A 976 -12.67 16.56 23.44
C ASN A 976 -11.89 15.26 23.70
N SER A 977 -10.59 15.37 24.01
CA SER A 977 -9.67 14.24 24.11
C SER A 977 -9.10 14.12 25.53
N SER A 978 -8.77 12.90 25.96
CA SER A 978 -8.04 12.64 27.21
C SER A 978 -6.53 12.48 26.98
N ALA A 979 -6.01 13.03 25.88
CA ALA A 979 -4.61 12.94 25.49
C ALA A 979 -3.62 13.33 26.60
N VAL A 980 -2.44 12.70 26.57
CA VAL A 980 -1.27 13.11 27.36
C VAL A 980 -0.27 13.78 26.43
N ILE A 981 -0.06 15.09 26.61
CA ILE A 981 0.78 15.93 25.76
C ILE A 981 1.96 16.42 26.59
N LYS A 982 3.16 15.88 26.35
CA LYS A 982 4.32 16.15 27.20
C LYS A 982 5.64 16.36 26.47
N ASP A 983 6.51 17.21 27.00
CA ASP A 983 7.88 17.38 26.51
C ASP A 983 7.97 17.76 25.01
N ASN A 984 6.96 18.45 24.46
CA ASN A 984 6.97 18.89 23.07
C ASN A 984 7.51 20.33 22.93
N LEU A 985 8.09 20.62 21.76
CA LEU A 985 8.66 21.91 21.39
C LEU A 985 7.84 22.56 20.28
N PHE A 986 7.38 23.79 20.47
CA PHE A 986 6.58 24.56 19.52
C PHE A 986 7.30 25.83 19.08
N GLN A 987 7.66 25.95 17.80
CA GLN A 987 8.47 27.08 17.33
C GLN A 987 7.94 27.72 16.05
N SER A 988 7.88 29.04 16.00
CA SER A 988 7.58 29.76 14.74
C SER A 988 6.26 29.35 14.06
N ASN A 989 5.28 28.83 14.81
CA ASN A 989 3.95 28.56 14.26
C ASN A 989 3.19 29.89 14.13
N SER A 990 2.57 30.14 12.98
CA SER A 990 2.09 31.49 12.63
C SER A 990 0.87 31.97 13.41
N ASN A 991 0.18 31.08 14.15
CA ASN A 991 -0.96 31.41 15.01
C ASN A 991 -0.74 30.98 16.46
N LEU A 992 -0.94 29.70 16.81
CA LEU A 992 -0.88 29.23 18.20
C LEU A 992 0.15 28.11 18.35
N ALA A 993 0.84 28.05 19.49
CA ALA A 993 1.58 26.85 19.89
C ALA A 993 0.61 25.67 20.08
N ILE A 994 -0.34 25.79 21.01
CA ILE A 994 -1.36 24.77 21.28
C ILE A 994 -2.75 25.40 21.38
N ALA A 995 -3.73 24.78 20.71
CA ALA A 995 -5.14 25.07 20.87
C ALA A 995 -5.88 23.84 21.42
N SER A 996 -6.69 24.03 22.46
CA SER A 996 -7.51 23.00 23.09
C SER A 996 -8.96 23.45 23.20
N SER A 997 -9.90 22.63 22.73
CA SER A 997 -11.34 22.87 22.93
C SER A 997 -12.03 21.68 23.62
N GLY A 998 -13.01 21.99 24.48
CA GLY A 998 -13.74 20.97 25.21
C GLY A 998 -12.92 20.31 26.32
N ARG A 999 -13.14 19.01 26.56
CA ARG A 999 -12.57 18.29 27.71
C ARG A 999 -11.04 18.41 27.76
N LEU A 1000 -10.52 18.83 28.92
CA LEU A 1000 -9.12 19.17 29.16
C LEU A 1000 -8.18 17.94 29.06
N PRO A 1001 -7.16 17.98 28.18
CA PRO A 1001 -6.05 17.02 28.15
C PRO A 1001 -5.02 17.25 29.26
N VAL A 1002 -4.10 16.30 29.43
CA VAL A 1002 -2.96 16.46 30.36
C VAL A 1002 -1.78 17.10 29.63
N PHE A 1003 -1.35 18.29 30.06
CA PHE A 1003 -0.18 18.98 29.52
C PHE A 1003 0.98 18.98 30.52
N ILE A 1004 2.18 18.56 30.13
CA ILE A 1004 3.36 18.53 31.01
C ILE A 1004 4.61 18.99 30.25
N ASN A 1005 5.33 19.98 30.78
CA ASN A 1005 6.64 20.37 30.23
C ASN A 1005 6.66 20.70 28.71
N ASN A 1006 5.58 21.29 28.18
CA ASN A 1006 5.56 21.75 26.79
C ASN A 1006 6.15 23.17 26.70
N SER A 1007 7.04 23.40 25.73
CA SER A 1007 7.80 24.64 25.57
C SER A 1007 7.65 25.22 24.17
N GLY A 1008 7.85 26.52 24.02
CA GLY A 1008 7.83 27.13 22.70
C GLY A 1008 8.33 28.57 22.66
N SER A 1009 8.67 29.02 21.45
CA SER A 1009 9.14 30.37 21.15
C SER A 1009 8.68 30.82 19.76
N ASP A 1010 8.62 32.12 19.54
CA ASP A 1010 8.37 32.73 18.21
C ASP A 1010 7.06 32.30 17.54
N ASN A 1011 6.12 31.68 18.27
CA ASN A 1011 4.78 31.41 17.76
C ASN A 1011 3.95 32.69 17.78
N GLY A 1012 2.88 32.75 16.98
CA GLY A 1012 1.94 33.88 16.99
C GLY A 1012 1.45 34.19 18.40
N LEU A 1013 1.12 33.17 19.19
CA LEU A 1013 1.03 33.21 20.65
C LEU A 1013 1.73 31.99 21.26
N ASN A 1014 2.63 32.23 22.22
CA ASN A 1014 3.35 31.19 22.97
C ASN A 1014 2.52 30.72 24.17
N ILE A 1015 1.35 30.12 23.92
CA ILE A 1015 0.39 29.72 24.95
C ILE A 1015 -0.20 28.32 24.71
N ILE A 1016 -0.70 27.71 25.79
CA ILE A 1016 -1.69 26.63 25.74
C ILE A 1016 -3.07 27.26 25.84
N ASN A 1017 -3.76 27.40 24.72
CA ASN A 1017 -5.06 28.06 24.67
C ASN A 1017 -6.19 27.08 24.97
N LEU A 1018 -7.06 27.40 25.93
CA LEU A 1018 -8.16 26.56 26.42
C LEU A 1018 -9.51 27.24 26.14
N ASN A 1019 -10.44 26.53 25.51
CA ASN A 1019 -11.78 27.04 25.19
C ASN A 1019 -12.89 25.99 25.41
N GLY A 1020 -14.13 26.46 25.61
CA GLY A 1020 -15.31 25.60 25.73
C GLY A 1020 -15.43 24.90 27.10
N TYR A 1021 -16.08 23.74 27.14
CA TYR A 1021 -16.32 22.98 28.37
C TYR A 1021 -15.11 22.14 28.76
N LEU A 1022 -14.28 22.67 29.66
CA LEU A 1022 -13.00 22.07 30.07
C LEU A 1022 -13.18 20.74 30.83
N THR A 1023 -14.33 20.53 31.46
CA THR A 1023 -14.64 19.36 32.27
C THR A 1023 -15.99 18.78 31.90
N ASN A 1024 -16.15 17.46 32.04
CA ASN A 1024 -17.45 16.78 32.00
C ASN A 1024 -17.98 16.50 33.42
N LEU A 1025 -19.25 16.11 33.51
CA LEU A 1025 -19.88 15.73 34.78
C LEU A 1025 -19.05 14.64 35.49
N GLY A 1026 -18.67 14.90 36.75
CA GLY A 1026 -17.89 13.97 37.56
C GLY A 1026 -16.37 13.97 37.31
N ASP A 1027 -15.88 14.75 36.33
CA ASP A 1027 -14.44 14.88 36.09
C ASP A 1027 -13.72 15.52 37.29
N VAL A 1028 -12.48 15.09 37.52
CA VAL A 1028 -11.47 15.77 38.36
C VAL A 1028 -10.21 15.92 37.51
N LEU A 1029 -9.99 17.10 36.95
CA LEU A 1029 -8.89 17.39 36.02
C LEU A 1029 -8.03 18.54 36.55
N GLY A 1030 -6.79 18.62 36.09
CA GLY A 1030 -5.82 19.59 36.61
C GLY A 1030 -4.99 20.29 35.53
N LEU A 1031 -4.80 21.60 35.69
CA LEU A 1031 -3.74 22.34 35.02
C LEU A 1031 -2.43 22.09 35.77
N LYS A 1032 -1.41 21.64 35.03
CA LYS A 1032 -0.09 21.28 35.58
C LYS A 1032 0.96 22.29 35.12
N PRO A 1033 2.09 22.44 35.85
CA PRO A 1033 3.15 23.35 35.43
C PRO A 1033 3.67 23.06 34.03
N ASN A 1034 3.76 24.10 33.21
CA ASN A 1034 4.30 24.06 31.86
C ASN A 1034 5.15 25.32 31.59
N PRO A 1035 6.25 25.21 30.82
CA PRO A 1035 6.97 26.37 30.31
C PRO A 1035 6.08 27.30 29.47
N LEU A 1036 5.20 26.75 28.62
CA LEU A 1036 4.13 27.51 27.98
C LEU A 1036 3.01 27.82 28.99
N PRO A 1037 2.64 29.09 29.21
CA PRO A 1037 1.53 29.45 30.08
C PRO A 1037 0.18 29.07 29.45
N TYR A 1038 -0.82 28.87 30.31
CA TYR A 1038 -2.21 28.65 29.87
C TYR A 1038 -2.90 29.98 29.58
N SER A 1039 -3.91 29.95 28.71
CA SER A 1039 -4.74 31.12 28.40
C SER A 1039 -6.16 30.69 28.01
N PHE A 1040 -7.12 31.60 28.18
CA PHE A 1040 -8.52 31.42 27.79
C PHE A 1040 -8.90 32.33 26.63
N THR A 1041 -8.01 32.59 25.68
CA THR A 1041 -8.24 33.57 24.60
C THR A 1041 -9.00 32.97 23.42
N GLY A 1042 -9.87 33.74 22.77
CA GLY A 1042 -10.64 33.25 21.62
C GLY A 1042 -12.03 33.88 21.51
N TYR A 1043 -12.91 33.24 20.73
CA TYR A 1043 -14.30 33.68 20.56
C TYR A 1043 -15.25 33.11 21.60
N GLU A 1044 -14.89 31.98 22.21
CA GLU A 1044 -15.72 31.28 23.20
C GLU A 1044 -15.15 31.46 24.62
N ASP A 1045 -16.03 31.50 25.62
CA ASP A 1045 -15.61 31.45 27.01
C ASP A 1045 -15.25 30.00 27.43
N SER A 1046 -14.53 29.86 28.54
CA SER A 1046 -14.19 28.56 29.11
C SER A 1046 -15.06 28.21 30.30
N TYR A 1047 -15.46 26.94 30.44
CA TYR A 1047 -16.42 26.50 31.45
C TYR A 1047 -15.92 25.31 32.28
N VAL A 1048 -16.10 25.39 33.59
CA VAL A 1048 -16.06 24.24 34.52
C VAL A 1048 -17.49 23.82 34.81
N VAL A 1049 -17.87 22.63 34.35
CA VAL A 1049 -19.25 22.11 34.42
C VAL A 1049 -19.65 21.78 35.85
N SER A 1050 -20.95 21.85 36.17
CA SER A 1050 -21.47 21.50 37.49
C SER A 1050 -21.10 20.07 37.90
N SER A 1051 -20.89 19.86 39.20
CA SER A 1051 -20.45 18.57 39.78
C SER A 1051 -19.15 18.00 39.18
N SER A 1052 -18.28 18.85 38.66
CA SER A 1052 -16.91 18.52 38.24
C SER A 1052 -15.92 19.40 38.99
N THR A 1053 -14.63 19.04 38.94
CA THR A 1053 -13.56 19.79 39.62
C THR A 1053 -12.42 20.08 38.65
N LEU A 1054 -12.04 21.36 38.57
CA LEU A 1054 -10.80 21.81 37.95
C LEU A 1054 -9.81 22.20 39.05
N VAL A 1055 -8.61 21.61 39.03
CA VAL A 1055 -7.51 21.90 39.94
C VAL A 1055 -6.44 22.71 39.20
N ILE A 1056 -5.93 23.78 39.78
CA ILE A 1056 -4.79 24.53 39.28
C ILE A 1056 -3.64 24.28 40.23
N GLU A 1057 -2.64 23.54 39.77
CA GLU A 1057 -1.51 23.10 40.59
C GLU A 1057 -0.46 24.21 40.74
N LYS A 1058 0.30 24.15 41.84
CA LYS A 1058 1.46 25.02 42.10
C LYS A 1058 2.43 25.05 40.90
N GLY A 1059 2.85 26.24 40.50
CA GLY A 1059 3.77 26.50 39.38
C GLY A 1059 3.06 26.87 38.08
N VAL A 1060 1.72 26.91 38.06
CA VAL A 1060 0.94 27.29 36.89
C VAL A 1060 0.88 28.82 36.73
N VAL A 1061 1.17 29.28 35.51
CA VAL A 1061 0.91 30.65 35.06
C VAL A 1061 -0.25 30.63 34.07
N VAL A 1062 -1.25 31.46 34.32
CA VAL A 1062 -2.38 31.71 33.42
C VAL A 1062 -2.30 33.14 32.92
N LYS A 1063 -2.23 33.32 31.60
CA LYS A 1063 -2.27 34.62 30.95
C LYS A 1063 -3.62 34.90 30.31
N GLY A 1064 -3.99 36.17 30.27
CA GLY A 1064 -5.35 36.67 30.07
C GLY A 1064 -6.07 36.18 28.82
N GLY A 1065 -7.38 36.47 28.76
CA GLY A 1065 -8.27 36.11 27.67
C GLY A 1065 -9.73 36.34 28.06
N ASN A 1066 -10.61 35.46 27.59
CA ASN A 1066 -12.00 35.38 28.02
C ASN A 1066 -12.14 34.91 29.46
N ARG A 1067 -13.40 34.85 29.92
CA ARG A 1067 -13.75 34.53 31.30
C ARG A 1067 -13.67 33.02 31.52
N LEU A 1068 -13.14 32.63 32.68
CA LEU A 1068 -13.32 31.28 33.21
C LEU A 1068 -14.62 31.24 34.02
N ASN A 1069 -15.61 30.54 33.49
CA ASN A 1069 -16.95 30.38 34.05
C ASN A 1069 -17.05 29.09 34.86
N VAL A 1070 -17.32 29.18 36.16
CA VAL A 1070 -17.28 28.03 37.08
C VAL A 1070 -18.66 27.73 37.64
N SER A 1071 -19.28 26.66 37.16
CA SER A 1071 -20.53 26.10 37.69
C SER A 1071 -20.29 24.86 38.57
N GLY A 1072 -19.09 24.27 38.51
CA GLY A 1072 -18.59 23.20 39.39
C GLY A 1072 -17.63 23.70 40.46
N ASN A 1073 -16.55 22.96 40.73
CA ASN A 1073 -15.55 23.33 41.73
C ASN A 1073 -14.26 23.78 41.07
N LEU A 1074 -13.73 24.94 41.47
CA LEU A 1074 -12.39 25.39 41.13
C LEU A 1074 -11.51 25.32 42.37
N ILE A 1075 -10.44 24.54 42.28
CA ILE A 1075 -9.40 24.44 43.32
C ILE A 1075 -8.13 25.13 42.80
N ILE A 1076 -7.62 26.10 43.54
CA ILE A 1076 -6.31 26.73 43.28
C ILE A 1076 -5.41 26.29 44.43
N ASP A 1077 -4.43 25.43 44.14
CA ASP A 1077 -3.68 24.64 45.12
C ASP A 1077 -2.22 25.14 45.25
N GLY A 1078 -2.06 26.35 45.77
CA GLY A 1078 -0.77 26.95 46.12
C GLY A 1078 -0.57 27.09 47.63
N GLU A 1079 0.64 27.46 48.03
CA GLU A 1079 1.02 27.69 49.44
C GLU A 1079 1.47 29.14 49.69
N SER A 1080 1.84 29.88 48.64
CA SER A 1080 2.27 31.27 48.72
C SER A 1080 1.76 32.06 47.51
N PRO A 1081 1.51 33.38 47.61
CA PRO A 1081 0.90 34.16 46.53
C PRO A 1081 1.59 34.07 45.16
N ASP A 1082 2.89 33.73 45.11
CA ASP A 1082 3.66 33.61 43.86
C ASP A 1082 3.64 32.18 43.26
N ASP A 1083 3.02 31.21 43.93
CA ASP A 1083 2.96 29.82 43.46
C ASP A 1083 2.10 29.66 42.21
N ILE A 1084 1.02 30.45 42.10
CA ILE A 1084 0.08 30.43 40.96
C ILE A 1084 -0.24 31.88 40.58
N VAL A 1085 -0.07 32.24 39.31
CA VAL A 1085 -0.26 33.63 38.88
C VAL A 1085 -1.20 33.73 37.68
N PHE A 1086 -2.23 34.56 37.81
CA PHE A 1086 -3.12 35.00 36.74
C PHE A 1086 -2.73 36.42 36.32
N THR A 1087 -2.42 36.63 35.05
CA THR A 1087 -1.95 37.93 34.56
C THR A 1087 -2.36 38.21 33.11
N SER A 1088 -1.95 39.36 32.56
CA SER A 1088 -2.23 39.76 31.17
C SER A 1088 -1.37 38.97 30.18
N LEU A 1089 -1.83 38.85 28.93
CA LEU A 1089 -1.02 38.31 27.84
C LEU A 1089 0.23 39.15 27.58
N SER A 1090 0.16 40.46 27.83
CA SER A 1090 1.24 41.44 27.67
C SER A 1090 2.19 41.52 28.86
N ASP A 1091 2.04 40.67 29.88
CA ASP A 1091 2.99 40.61 31.01
C ASP A 1091 4.16 39.68 30.69
N ASP A 1092 5.25 40.24 30.15
CA ASP A 1092 6.46 39.48 29.79
C ASP A 1092 7.30 39.07 31.01
N SER A 1093 7.01 39.60 32.20
CA SER A 1093 7.78 39.31 33.42
C SER A 1093 7.61 37.87 33.92
N LEU A 1094 6.58 37.16 33.44
CA LEU A 1094 6.24 35.80 33.82
C LEU A 1094 6.06 34.96 32.56
N ALA A 1095 6.71 33.79 32.47
CA ALA A 1095 6.59 32.88 31.33
C ALA A 1095 6.89 33.50 29.93
N GLY A 1096 7.68 34.58 29.88
CA GLY A 1096 8.17 35.20 28.64
C GLY A 1096 7.11 35.95 27.82
N ASP A 1097 7.50 36.40 26.62
CA ASP A 1097 6.63 37.07 25.65
C ASP A 1097 5.61 36.07 25.05
N SER A 1098 4.38 36.14 25.54
CA SER A 1098 3.32 35.19 25.19
C SER A 1098 2.46 35.64 24.02
N ASN A 1099 2.47 36.93 23.70
CA ASN A 1099 1.75 37.54 22.59
C ASN A 1099 2.61 37.83 21.36
N GLY A 1100 3.92 37.53 21.42
CA GLY A 1100 4.84 37.59 20.30
C GLY A 1100 5.15 39.00 19.82
N ASP A 1101 4.89 40.03 20.64
CA ASP A 1101 5.09 41.43 20.28
C ASP A 1101 6.38 42.04 20.87
N GLY A 1102 7.23 41.22 21.48
CA GLY A 1102 8.39 41.66 22.22
C GLY A 1102 7.95 42.37 23.51
N ASN A 1103 8.47 43.59 23.73
CA ASN A 1103 8.06 44.45 24.85
C ASN A 1103 7.14 45.60 24.36
N LEU A 1104 6.45 45.43 23.22
CA LEU A 1104 5.70 46.51 22.57
C LEU A 1104 4.44 46.87 23.35
N SER A 1105 3.72 45.86 23.85
CA SER A 1105 2.62 46.07 24.78
C SER A 1105 3.09 45.91 26.23
N GLN A 1106 2.34 46.50 27.16
CA GLN A 1106 2.59 46.40 28.59
C GLN A 1106 1.25 46.13 29.28
N PRO A 1107 1.24 45.39 30.40
CA PRO A 1107 -0.01 44.98 31.02
C PRO A 1107 -0.74 46.18 31.64
N VAL A 1108 -2.04 46.30 31.37
CA VAL A 1108 -2.92 47.36 31.87
C VAL A 1108 -4.06 46.76 32.71
N PRO A 1109 -4.49 47.42 33.80
CA PRO A 1109 -5.68 46.99 34.53
C PRO A 1109 -6.91 46.79 33.64
N GLY A 1110 -7.50 45.60 33.69
CA GLY A 1110 -8.67 45.23 32.89
C GLY A 1110 -8.34 44.67 31.50
N ASP A 1111 -7.14 44.14 31.30
CA ASP A 1111 -6.71 43.48 30.04
C ASP A 1111 -7.49 42.19 29.74
N PHE A 1112 -8.03 41.50 30.76
CA PHE A 1112 -8.80 40.26 30.58
C PHE A 1112 -9.99 40.15 31.53
N LYS A 1113 -10.91 39.21 31.27
CA LYS A 1113 -12.24 39.16 31.95
C LYS A 1113 -12.27 38.57 33.37
N GLY A 1114 -11.18 37.95 33.84
CA GLY A 1114 -11.11 37.32 35.16
C GLY A 1114 -11.87 35.99 35.27
N ILE A 1115 -12.16 35.59 36.52
CA ILE A 1115 -12.85 34.33 36.88
C ILE A 1115 -14.25 34.64 37.40
N TYR A 1116 -15.25 33.83 37.03
CA TYR A 1116 -16.63 33.99 37.48
C TYR A 1116 -17.19 32.71 38.07
N ILE A 1117 -17.61 32.77 39.33
CA ILE A 1117 -18.23 31.66 40.06
C ILE A 1117 -19.75 31.83 40.05
N TYR A 1118 -20.46 30.88 39.44
CA TYR A 1118 -21.91 30.84 39.37
C TYR A 1118 -22.56 30.33 40.67
N PRO A 1119 -23.90 30.43 40.83
CA PRO A 1119 -24.58 30.02 42.07
C PRO A 1119 -24.37 28.56 42.48
N THR A 1120 -24.16 27.65 41.52
CA THR A 1120 -23.87 26.24 41.79
C THR A 1120 -22.38 25.96 41.99
N GLY A 1121 -21.54 26.94 41.70
CA GLY A 1121 -20.10 26.81 41.71
C GLY A 1121 -19.47 27.07 43.08
N SER A 1122 -18.27 26.53 43.27
CA SER A 1122 -17.44 26.79 44.45
C SER A 1122 -16.00 27.12 44.08
N LEU A 1123 -15.37 27.97 44.88
CA LEU A 1123 -13.96 28.32 44.81
C LEU A 1123 -13.27 27.94 46.13
N SER A 1124 -12.23 27.11 46.04
CA SER A 1124 -11.30 26.83 47.14
C SER A 1124 -9.90 27.21 46.67
N ALA A 1125 -9.42 28.39 47.05
CA ALA A 1125 -8.20 28.95 46.51
C ALA A 1125 -7.20 29.30 47.61
N LYS A 1126 -5.95 28.88 47.42
CA LYS A 1126 -4.83 29.18 48.30
C LYS A 1126 -3.58 29.52 47.50
N GLY A 1127 -2.77 30.48 47.96
CA GLY A 1127 -1.43 30.72 47.42
C GLY A 1127 -1.43 31.18 45.96
N PHE A 1128 -2.09 32.29 45.65
CA PHE A 1128 -2.14 32.80 44.27
C PHE A 1128 -2.12 34.33 44.17
N THR A 1129 -1.76 34.81 42.97
CA THR A 1129 -1.85 36.21 42.59
C THR A 1129 -2.72 36.38 41.36
N ILE A 1130 -3.66 37.32 41.38
CA ILE A 1130 -4.40 37.77 40.18
C ILE A 1130 -4.20 39.26 39.95
N LYS A 1131 -3.65 39.59 38.78
CA LYS A 1131 -3.33 40.96 38.39
C LYS A 1131 -3.79 41.32 37.00
N TYR A 1132 -4.16 42.59 36.79
CA TYR A 1132 -4.60 43.17 35.51
C TYR A 1132 -5.93 42.65 34.95
N ALA A 1133 -6.73 41.96 35.76
CA ALA A 1133 -8.01 41.37 35.37
C ALA A 1133 -9.19 42.35 35.49
N GLY A 1134 -10.35 41.92 34.98
CA GLY A 1134 -11.69 42.52 35.17
C GLY A 1134 -12.29 43.26 33.97
N SER A 1135 -11.65 43.27 32.80
CA SER A 1135 -12.13 43.81 31.50
C SER A 1135 -12.65 45.25 31.46
N GLN A 1136 -12.01 46.12 30.68
CA GLN A 1136 -12.50 47.50 30.44
C GLN A 1136 -13.78 47.58 29.58
N GLY A 1137 -14.15 46.51 28.88
CA GLY A 1137 -15.32 46.45 28.00
C GLY A 1137 -16.65 46.18 28.72
N TYR A 1138 -16.61 45.76 29.99
CA TYR A 1138 -17.77 45.41 30.80
C TYR A 1138 -17.84 46.31 32.04
N GLY A 1139 -19.05 46.60 32.52
CA GLY A 1139 -19.28 47.38 33.73
C GLY A 1139 -20.01 46.57 34.81
N GLY A 1140 -19.88 47.00 36.08
CA GLY A 1140 -20.67 46.44 37.19
C GLY A 1140 -20.20 45.07 37.67
N SER A 1141 -21.14 44.15 37.91
CA SER A 1141 -20.89 42.81 38.50
C SER A 1141 -20.06 41.87 37.65
N GLU A 1142 -19.96 42.18 36.36
CA GLU A 1142 -19.23 41.39 35.37
C GLU A 1142 -17.80 41.89 35.16
N ALA A 1143 -17.23 42.67 36.09
CA ALA A 1143 -15.93 43.31 35.86
C ALA A 1143 -15.08 43.26 37.13
N ALA A 1144 -14.41 42.13 37.37
CA ALA A 1144 -13.51 41.93 38.51
C ALA A 1144 -12.42 40.90 38.19
N GLY A 1145 -11.37 40.86 39.01
CA GLY A 1145 -10.42 39.74 38.96
C GLY A 1145 -11.11 38.41 39.26
N ILE A 1146 -11.88 38.37 40.35
CA ILE A 1146 -12.79 37.27 40.66
C ILE A 1146 -14.18 37.84 40.94
N THR A 1147 -15.19 37.26 40.29
CA THR A 1147 -16.60 37.51 40.58
C THR A 1147 -17.21 36.26 41.22
N VAL A 1148 -17.90 36.42 42.35
CA VAL A 1148 -18.69 35.36 42.99
C VAL A 1148 -20.14 35.79 43.04
N SER A 1149 -21.02 35.08 42.33
CA SER A 1149 -22.45 35.42 42.23
C SER A 1149 -23.29 34.24 42.67
N GLY A 1150 -23.78 34.26 43.91
CA GLY A 1150 -24.56 33.18 44.53
C GLY A 1150 -23.75 31.95 44.97
N GLY A 1151 -22.50 31.81 44.52
CA GLY A 1151 -21.62 30.68 44.83
C GLY A 1151 -20.89 30.81 46.18
N LEU A 1152 -20.06 29.81 46.49
CA LEU A 1152 -19.20 29.75 47.69
C LEU A 1152 -17.74 30.09 47.34
N ALA A 1153 -17.03 30.79 48.21
CA ALA A 1153 -15.61 31.07 48.02
C ALA A 1153 -14.84 31.06 49.34
N ASN A 1154 -13.77 30.25 49.39
CA ASN A 1154 -12.76 30.27 50.43
C ASN A 1154 -11.41 30.62 49.80
N ILE A 1155 -10.83 31.75 50.21
CA ILE A 1155 -9.61 32.32 49.65
C ILE A 1155 -8.58 32.50 50.77
N PHE A 1156 -7.38 31.97 50.58
CA PHE A 1156 -6.29 32.02 51.55
C PHE A 1156 -4.99 32.46 50.86
N ASP A 1157 -4.15 33.23 51.55
CA ASP A 1157 -2.77 33.53 51.11
C ASP A 1157 -2.71 34.08 49.67
N ALA A 1158 -3.46 35.14 49.39
CA ALA A 1158 -3.71 35.63 48.02
C ALA A 1158 -3.35 37.10 47.80
N THR A 1159 -2.94 37.46 46.58
CA THR A 1159 -2.72 38.86 46.17
C THR A 1159 -3.61 39.24 44.98
N PHE A 1160 -4.39 40.29 45.15
CA PHE A 1160 -5.14 40.94 44.08
C PHE A 1160 -4.45 42.26 43.78
N SER A 1161 -3.93 42.45 42.56
CA SER A 1161 -3.15 43.65 42.23
C SER A 1161 -3.58 44.26 40.91
N SER A 1162 -3.81 45.57 40.87
CA SER A 1162 -3.98 46.30 39.61
C SER A 1162 -5.13 45.74 38.73
N ASN A 1163 -6.19 45.20 39.34
CA ASN A 1163 -7.39 44.78 38.61
C ASN A 1163 -8.34 45.98 38.40
N TYR A 1164 -9.26 45.87 37.45
CA TYR A 1164 -10.22 46.92 37.13
C TYR A 1164 -11.60 46.36 36.75
N PRO A 1165 -12.71 46.96 37.22
CA PRO A 1165 -12.83 47.97 38.28
C PRO A 1165 -12.65 47.38 39.70
N TYR A 1166 -12.75 46.06 39.86
CA TYR A 1166 -12.65 45.39 41.16
C TYR A 1166 -11.57 44.31 41.21
N GLY A 1167 -10.92 44.14 42.36
CA GLY A 1167 -10.13 42.94 42.65
C GLY A 1167 -11.04 41.73 42.84
N LEU A 1168 -12.00 41.86 43.76
CA LEU A 1168 -13.05 40.88 44.03
C LEU A 1168 -14.43 41.55 44.00
N TYR A 1169 -15.36 40.95 43.28
CA TYR A 1169 -16.79 41.29 43.33
C TYR A 1169 -17.58 40.12 43.91
N ALA A 1170 -18.45 40.37 44.88
CA ALA A 1170 -19.36 39.37 45.43
C ALA A 1170 -20.80 39.87 45.46
N ALA A 1171 -21.73 39.04 44.99
CA ALA A 1171 -23.16 39.32 45.10
C ALA A 1171 -23.96 38.07 45.47
N LEU A 1172 -24.99 38.22 46.30
CA LEU A 1172 -25.92 37.15 46.68
C LEU A 1172 -25.24 35.91 47.30
N SER A 1173 -24.03 36.05 47.83
CA SER A 1173 -23.20 34.95 48.31
C SER A 1173 -23.21 34.89 49.85
N PRO A 1174 -23.82 33.88 50.45
CA PRO A 1174 -24.04 33.85 51.90
C PRO A 1174 -22.80 33.46 52.71
N ASN A 1175 -21.73 32.94 52.08
CA ASN A 1175 -20.52 32.47 52.77
C ASN A 1175 -19.27 32.72 51.91
N ILE A 1176 -18.63 33.87 52.10
CA ILE A 1176 -17.30 34.15 51.55
C ILE A 1176 -16.31 34.27 52.70
N LYS A 1177 -15.24 33.49 52.65
CA LYS A 1177 -14.15 33.54 53.63
C LYS A 1177 -12.85 33.92 52.94
N ILE A 1178 -12.19 34.97 53.43
CA ILE A 1178 -10.90 35.43 52.93
C ILE A 1178 -9.95 35.59 54.10
N GLU A 1179 -8.79 34.91 54.05
CA GLU A 1179 -7.74 35.05 55.05
C GLU A 1179 -6.36 35.31 54.42
N ASN A 1180 -5.53 36.10 55.09
CA ASN A 1180 -4.15 36.39 54.66
C ASN A 1180 -4.05 36.92 53.23
N ALA A 1181 -4.88 37.92 52.88
CA ALA A 1181 -4.92 38.43 51.51
C ALA A 1181 -4.50 39.90 51.43
N LYS A 1182 -3.92 40.26 50.29
CA LYS A 1182 -3.49 41.61 49.96
C LYS A 1182 -4.23 42.11 48.72
N PHE A 1183 -4.84 43.27 48.81
CA PHE A 1183 -5.46 43.97 47.69
C PHE A 1183 -4.73 45.29 47.44
N GLU A 1184 -4.16 45.47 46.24
CA GLU A 1184 -3.37 46.65 45.94
C GLU A 1184 -3.54 47.25 44.54
N ASN A 1185 -3.23 48.54 44.41
CA ASN A 1185 -3.14 49.26 43.14
C ASN A 1185 -4.42 49.30 42.30
N HIS A 1186 -5.62 49.18 42.91
CA HIS A 1186 -6.91 49.31 42.20
C HIS A 1186 -7.29 50.79 41.98
N ASN A 1187 -6.48 51.50 41.19
CA ASN A 1187 -6.58 52.95 40.97
C ASN A 1187 -6.90 53.37 39.53
N PHE A 1188 -7.03 52.41 38.61
CA PHE A 1188 -7.17 52.69 37.18
C PHE A 1188 -8.44 53.48 36.85
N ASN A 1189 -8.30 54.52 36.03
CA ASN A 1189 -9.41 55.34 35.55
C ASN A 1189 -9.94 54.77 34.23
N GLY A 1190 -10.92 53.87 34.30
CA GLY A 1190 -11.62 53.33 33.13
C GLY A 1190 -13.03 53.92 32.94
N PRO A 1191 -13.75 53.48 31.90
CA PRO A 1191 -15.04 54.05 31.49
C PRO A 1191 -16.22 53.77 32.45
N TRP A 1192 -16.09 52.81 33.37
CA TRP A 1192 -17.16 52.34 34.26
C TRP A 1192 -16.86 52.55 35.75
N GLY A 1193 -17.86 53.07 36.49
CA GLY A 1193 -18.12 52.84 37.92
C GLY A 1193 -17.08 53.27 38.98
N GLN A 1194 -17.45 53.11 40.27
CA GLN A 1194 -16.56 53.29 41.41
C GLN A 1194 -15.56 52.14 41.48
N LYS A 1195 -14.29 52.41 41.18
CA LYS A 1195 -13.16 51.46 41.32
C LYS A 1195 -12.86 51.15 42.79
N SER A 1196 -12.75 49.88 43.15
CA SER A 1196 -12.52 49.43 44.53
C SER A 1196 -11.70 48.15 44.56
N ALA A 1197 -10.91 47.92 45.61
CA ALA A 1197 -10.28 46.61 45.79
C ALA A 1197 -11.31 45.48 45.93
N MET A 1198 -12.40 45.74 46.66
CA MET A 1198 -13.47 44.78 46.88
C MET A 1198 -14.85 45.44 46.76
N ALA A 1199 -15.82 44.74 46.18
CA ALA A 1199 -17.22 45.19 46.06
C ALA A 1199 -18.18 44.08 46.48
N ILE A 1200 -19.01 44.33 47.50
CA ILE A 1200 -19.83 43.31 48.18
C ILE A 1200 -21.30 43.75 48.22
N PHE A 1201 -22.20 42.91 47.72
CA PHE A 1201 -23.64 43.21 47.65
C PHE A 1201 -24.47 42.03 48.13
N ASN A 1202 -25.43 42.27 49.03
CA ASN A 1202 -26.31 41.27 49.64
C ASN A 1202 -25.60 39.95 49.97
N SER A 1203 -24.44 40.03 50.63
CA SER A 1203 -23.54 38.90 50.88
C SER A 1203 -22.99 38.93 52.31
N ASN A 1204 -22.54 37.78 52.81
CA ASN A 1204 -21.83 37.71 54.09
C ASN A 1204 -20.36 37.36 53.87
N VAL A 1205 -19.48 38.16 54.45
CA VAL A 1205 -18.03 38.04 54.22
C VAL A 1205 -17.27 38.00 55.54
N ILE A 1206 -16.43 36.98 55.70
CA ILE A 1206 -15.45 36.86 56.77
C ILE A 1206 -14.10 37.31 56.22
N LEU A 1207 -13.51 38.32 56.84
CA LEU A 1207 -12.22 38.91 56.46
C LEU A 1207 -11.26 38.74 57.63
N ASN A 1208 -10.15 38.04 57.44
CA ASN A 1208 -9.15 37.86 58.48
C ASN A 1208 -7.74 38.16 57.96
N ASN A 1209 -7.00 39.06 58.61
CA ASN A 1209 -5.64 39.43 58.19
C ASN A 1209 -5.58 39.92 56.73
N ILE A 1210 -6.28 41.03 56.44
CA ILE A 1210 -6.41 41.59 55.09
C ILE A 1210 -5.73 42.95 55.00
N LEU A 1211 -4.87 43.12 54.00
CA LEU A 1211 -4.20 44.39 53.71
C LEU A 1211 -4.78 45.03 52.44
N PHE A 1212 -5.37 46.21 52.57
CA PHE A 1212 -5.74 47.06 51.44
C PHE A 1212 -4.72 48.19 51.29
N LYS A 1213 -3.93 48.17 50.21
CA LYS A 1213 -2.84 49.12 50.00
C LYS A 1213 -2.92 49.86 48.67
N ASP A 1214 -2.71 51.18 48.66
CA ASP A 1214 -2.63 51.99 47.44
C ASP A 1214 -3.85 51.78 46.50
N ASN A 1215 -5.07 51.68 47.04
CA ASN A 1215 -6.31 51.54 46.27
C ASN A 1215 -7.12 52.83 46.24
N PHE A 1216 -8.08 52.94 45.33
CA PHE A 1216 -8.97 54.10 45.33
C PHE A 1216 -9.96 53.99 46.48
N LEU A 1217 -10.72 52.90 46.49
CA LEU A 1217 -11.55 52.43 47.60
C LEU A 1217 -11.06 51.06 48.05
N GLY A 1218 -11.09 50.79 49.35
CA GLY A 1218 -10.77 49.47 49.89
C GLY A 1218 -11.94 48.51 49.73
N ILE A 1219 -13.09 48.85 50.35
CA ILE A 1219 -14.32 48.06 50.27
C ILE A 1219 -15.48 48.98 49.85
N LEU A 1220 -16.24 48.52 48.86
CA LEU A 1220 -17.52 49.07 48.45
C LEU A 1220 -18.64 48.10 48.85
N SER A 1221 -19.71 48.59 49.48
CA SER A 1221 -20.79 47.73 49.97
C SER A 1221 -22.17 48.38 49.95
N ASP A 1222 -23.21 47.57 49.84
CA ASP A 1222 -24.57 47.99 50.23
C ASP A 1222 -24.78 48.00 51.75
N THR A 1223 -25.97 48.42 52.20
CA THR A 1223 -26.37 48.45 53.61
C THR A 1223 -26.85 47.11 54.17
N ILE A 1224 -27.00 46.09 53.31
CA ILE A 1224 -27.59 44.79 53.66
C ILE A 1224 -26.50 43.74 53.93
N SER A 1225 -25.34 43.87 53.29
CA SER A 1225 -24.21 42.95 53.46
C SER A 1225 -23.65 42.98 54.87
N THR A 1226 -23.18 41.82 55.35
CA THR A 1226 -22.58 41.68 56.67
C THR A 1226 -21.10 41.35 56.59
N PHE A 1227 -20.31 41.99 57.46
CA PHE A 1227 -18.86 41.82 57.52
C PHE A 1227 -18.43 41.33 58.90
N PHE A 1228 -17.54 40.35 58.92
CA PHE A 1228 -16.86 39.88 60.13
C PHE A 1228 -15.35 40.10 59.99
N PRO A 1229 -14.85 41.35 60.11
CA PRO A 1229 -13.45 41.66 59.95
C PRO A 1229 -12.64 41.38 61.22
N SER A 1230 -11.46 40.79 61.03
CA SER A 1230 -10.41 40.58 62.03
C SER A 1230 -9.07 40.97 61.39
N ALA A 1231 -8.29 41.85 62.03
CA ALA A 1231 -7.00 42.32 61.50
C ALA A 1231 -7.07 42.83 60.04
N VAL A 1232 -7.84 43.89 59.80
CA VAL A 1232 -7.92 44.55 58.48
C VAL A 1232 -7.18 45.88 58.52
N GLU A 1233 -6.26 46.10 57.59
CA GLU A 1233 -5.44 47.31 57.50
C GLU A 1233 -5.65 48.03 56.16
N PHE A 1234 -5.71 49.37 56.20
CA PHE A 1234 -5.79 50.23 55.02
C PHE A 1234 -4.57 51.17 54.98
N ILE A 1235 -3.75 51.09 53.93
CA ILE A 1235 -2.53 51.89 53.75
C ILE A 1235 -2.65 52.67 52.44
N ASN A 1236 -2.50 54.00 52.49
CA ASN A 1236 -2.45 54.88 51.30
C ASN A 1236 -3.65 54.77 50.33
N ASN A 1237 -4.84 54.38 50.81
CA ASN A 1237 -6.03 54.41 49.97
C ASN A 1237 -6.55 55.84 49.78
N THR A 1238 -7.05 56.15 48.57
CA THR A 1238 -7.42 57.52 48.17
C THR A 1238 -8.67 58.02 48.89
N ALA A 1239 -9.67 57.15 49.11
CA ALA A 1239 -10.87 57.47 49.87
C ALA A 1239 -10.78 56.94 51.31
N THR A 1240 -11.09 57.78 52.29
CA THR A 1240 -10.91 57.50 53.73
C THR A 1240 -12.07 56.76 54.40
N THR A 1241 -13.18 56.50 53.69
CA THR A 1241 -14.34 55.75 54.20
C THR A 1241 -14.38 54.36 53.56
N SER A 1242 -14.14 53.31 54.36
CA SER A 1242 -14.31 51.90 53.95
C SER A 1242 -14.93 51.09 55.09
N PRO A 1243 -16.06 50.38 54.87
CA PRO A 1243 -16.79 50.28 53.61
C PRO A 1243 -17.41 51.62 53.17
N ALA A 1244 -17.24 52.01 51.91
CA ALA A 1244 -18.05 53.07 51.32
C ALA A 1244 -19.42 52.49 50.98
N LEU A 1245 -20.49 53.21 51.35
CA LEU A 1245 -21.86 52.80 51.00
C LEU A 1245 -22.13 53.16 49.54
N TRP A 1246 -22.59 52.18 48.76
CA TRP A 1246 -23.01 52.37 47.37
C TRP A 1246 -24.35 53.10 47.26
#